data_AF-A0A024TH23-F1
#
_entry.id   AF-A0A024TH23-F1
#
_cell.length_a   1.000
_cell.length_b   1.000
_cell.length_c   1.000
_cell.angle_alpha   90.00
_cell.angle_beta   90.00
_cell.angle_gamma   90.00
#
_symmetry.space_group_name_H-M   'P 1'
#
loop_
_entity.id
_entity.type
_entity.pdbx_description
1 polymer ?
#
loop_
_entity_poly.entity_id
_entity_poly.type
_entity_poly.pdbx_seq_one_letter_code
_entity_poly.pdbx_strand_id
1 'polypeptide(L)'
;MYEWVEGKREVFTFEGDEGAFTTISPSKSSVPLAANPLELPQNACNYVRYIITYVTFALSGVAVVLVGYAAVARFQLGGLQLLQFNRVVGSVWIGRPFLLLRGMTAVVMLSTANMVFVVTHGFSHLQLEARSIVDIAVLAGETTWVSYTIIDFCLPFLGDLSAVLSPISALVGWLVVVILELADPVAVAAAIDTKCKAVTVDNMIECSVGSFTIGNSTRLVWICVIHLIAVGVATACAVGWTHFRHQRSGTRTATTAMHHLLIPMAAQSYLVHRPNDRMTQLDNVSCVMSGMIPLVAGLFDAKLWGYIPLEKRSASDLFLLPNPTFRTKSQAGKEFVESRQQRIMRFMAIVGLGYIAMTLAGSYGYLILTESTMANDFWWATFNTTGAQTYLSMVFTSQLQLSSRVAPTQIDTVLYGDTGAWYGAAKTSIATSPLYATAIENEAHSLSNVVVGLRKMDGCQVPWIFSAYCYVDFDRRWEMANSAGKQTRCLSEKTNGAVYLESILRNAQWNDLMSCWGDDLNTAVFAPIGATNDGKAWLQATQTNALTVADEVNLWTAKGITTYATQWQNFKRPGVMEFVSIRNAFGISYPITIKKSNGTFRLASQYTYKMYWGLANDLLATRENSSLLSGKSFVRASRNYAFENTSMEQVLVGAGYMPSVLGRNMATLRSILGPFGSIDVRGVPCPPSVRALFNSVNQIVTTVLARDDVHKYNYSAIMPTYSFAMLPNAWRGAGPPTT
;
A
#
# COMPACT_ATOMS: atom_id res chain seq x y z
N MET A 1 -14.93 30.05 -18.85
CA MET A 1 -14.35 29.54 -20.12
C MET A 1 -13.15 28.66 -19.86
N TYR A 2 -12.01 29.15 -19.37
CA TYR A 2 -10.83 28.31 -19.08
C TYR A 2 -11.13 27.12 -18.16
N GLU A 3 -11.82 27.34 -17.03
CA GLU A 3 -12.23 26.25 -16.12
C GLU A 3 -13.27 25.27 -16.72
N TRP A 4 -14.03 25.69 -17.74
CA TRP A 4 -14.94 24.80 -18.47
C TRP A 4 -14.16 23.91 -19.44
N VAL A 5 -13.15 24.47 -20.12
CA VAL A 5 -12.20 23.71 -20.97
C VAL A 5 -11.40 22.71 -20.13
N GLU A 6 -11.02 23.05 -18.90
CA GLU A 6 -10.36 22.14 -17.96
C GLU A 6 -11.30 21.09 -17.33
N GLY A 7 -12.60 21.09 -17.65
CA GLY A 7 -13.59 20.16 -17.10
C GLY A 7 -13.91 20.38 -15.61
N LYS A 8 -13.49 21.52 -15.03
CA LYS A 8 -13.81 21.90 -13.64
C LYS A 8 -15.22 22.46 -13.51
N ARG A 9 -15.80 22.97 -14.61
CA ARG A 9 -17.19 23.42 -14.66
C ARG A 9 -17.91 22.76 -15.81
N GLU A 10 -19.21 22.58 -15.67
CA GLU A 10 -20.12 22.18 -16.73
C GLU A 10 -20.99 23.37 -17.11
N VAL A 11 -21.34 23.49 -18.38
CA VAL A 11 -22.28 24.51 -18.86
C VAL A 11 -23.57 23.80 -19.21
N PHE A 12 -24.67 24.26 -18.62
CA PHE A 12 -26.00 23.74 -18.88
C PHE A 12 -26.82 24.80 -19.58
N THR A 13 -27.50 24.42 -20.65
CA THR A 13 -28.56 25.23 -21.24
C THR A 13 -29.89 24.56 -20.93
N PHE A 14 -30.77 25.28 -20.27
CA PHE A 14 -32.13 24.86 -20.00
C PHE A 14 -33.03 25.52 -21.02
N GLU A 15 -33.69 24.72 -21.86
CA GLU A 15 -34.66 25.19 -22.85
C GLU A 15 -36.06 24.86 -22.36
N GLY A 16 -36.95 25.85 -22.42
CA GLY A 16 -38.38 25.70 -22.16
C GLY A 16 -39.19 26.52 -23.15
N ASP A 17 -40.51 26.48 -23.00
CA ASP A 17 -41.45 27.09 -23.94
C ASP A 17 -41.28 28.62 -24.09
N GLU A 18 -40.72 29.28 -23.07
CA GLU A 18 -40.48 30.74 -23.02
C GLU A 18 -39.01 31.12 -23.31
N GLY A 19 -38.17 30.18 -23.76
CA GLY A 19 -36.79 30.44 -24.20
C GLY A 19 -35.71 29.56 -23.56
N ALA A 20 -34.45 29.95 -23.79
CA ALA A 20 -33.27 29.21 -23.33
C ALA A 20 -32.45 30.02 -22.31
N PHE A 21 -32.09 29.39 -21.20
CA PHE A 21 -31.22 29.96 -20.17
C PHE A 21 -29.95 29.12 -20.01
N THR A 22 -28.81 29.71 -20.36
CA THR A 22 -27.49 29.06 -20.21
C THR A 22 -26.82 29.51 -18.90
N THR A 23 -26.42 28.54 -18.08
CA THR A 23 -25.71 28.78 -16.81
C THR A 23 -24.51 27.86 -16.67
N ILE A 24 -23.53 28.29 -15.88
CA ILE A 24 -22.31 27.54 -15.62
C ILE A 24 -22.33 26.98 -14.20
N SER A 25 -21.94 25.72 -14.04
CA SER A 25 -21.85 25.08 -12.74
C SER A 25 -20.81 25.77 -11.84
N PRO A 26 -20.91 25.59 -10.51
CA PRO A 26 -19.78 25.85 -9.62
C PRO A 26 -18.55 25.04 -10.05
N SER A 27 -17.36 25.56 -9.76
CA SER A 27 -16.11 24.82 -9.98
C SER A 27 -16.08 23.57 -9.09
N LYS A 28 -15.92 22.41 -9.71
CA LYS A 28 -15.74 21.11 -9.08
C LYS A 28 -14.25 20.81 -9.05
N SER A 29 -13.70 20.56 -7.87
CA SER A 29 -12.33 20.07 -7.74
C SER A 29 -12.25 18.64 -8.27
N SER A 30 -11.17 18.30 -8.98
CA SER A 30 -10.90 16.92 -9.38
C SER A 30 -10.95 15.99 -8.16
N VAL A 31 -11.75 14.92 -8.24
CA VAL A 31 -11.79 13.91 -7.19
C VAL A 31 -10.53 13.06 -7.34
N PRO A 32 -9.60 13.06 -6.37
CA PRO A 32 -8.46 12.17 -6.44
C PRO A 32 -8.94 10.74 -6.27
N LEU A 33 -8.97 9.95 -7.35
CA LEU A 33 -9.04 8.49 -7.25
C LEU A 33 -7.65 8.01 -6.83
N ALA A 34 -7.40 8.00 -5.52
CA ALA A 34 -6.18 7.39 -4.99
C ALA A 34 -6.28 5.88 -5.19
N ALA A 35 -5.35 5.30 -5.95
CA ALA A 35 -5.24 3.86 -6.10
C ALA A 35 -5.15 3.22 -4.70
N ASN A 36 -6.03 2.25 -4.43
CA ASN A 36 -6.01 1.54 -3.18
C ASN A 36 -4.79 0.58 -3.19
N PRO A 37 -3.83 0.70 -2.25
CA PRO A 37 -2.67 -0.19 -2.22
C PRO A 37 -3.05 -1.67 -2.06
N LEU A 38 -4.24 -1.95 -1.53
CA LEU A 38 -4.78 -3.31 -1.40
C LEU A 38 -5.38 -3.84 -2.71
N GLU A 39 -5.70 -2.97 -3.68
CA GLU A 39 -6.08 -3.38 -5.04
C GLU A 39 -4.86 -3.76 -5.89
N LEU A 40 -3.65 -3.38 -5.46
CA LEU A 40 -2.38 -3.65 -6.13
C LEU A 40 -1.42 -4.42 -5.18
N PRO A 41 -1.64 -5.72 -4.97
CA PRO A 41 -0.84 -6.51 -4.03
C PRO A 41 0.63 -6.54 -4.46
N GLN A 42 1.51 -5.89 -3.70
CA GLN A 42 2.96 -5.88 -3.96
C GLN A 42 3.69 -7.12 -3.41
N ASN A 43 3.01 -7.93 -2.59
CA ASN A 43 3.67 -8.99 -1.82
C ASN A 43 4.19 -10.15 -2.69
N ALA A 44 3.45 -10.55 -3.73
CA ALA A 44 3.96 -11.52 -4.71
C ALA A 44 5.24 -11.01 -5.41
N CYS A 45 5.28 -9.74 -5.79
CA CYS A 45 6.47 -9.11 -6.37
C CYS A 45 7.63 -9.08 -5.37
N ASN A 46 7.35 -8.87 -4.08
CA ASN A 46 8.36 -8.92 -3.01
C ASN A 46 8.95 -10.33 -2.83
N TYR A 47 8.15 -11.39 -2.86
CA TYR A 47 8.65 -12.77 -2.80
C TYR A 47 9.57 -13.09 -3.98
N VAL A 48 9.15 -12.75 -5.20
CA VAL A 48 9.97 -12.93 -6.41
C VAL A 48 11.28 -12.14 -6.29
N ARG A 49 11.22 -10.89 -5.81
CA ARG A 49 12.40 -10.06 -5.54
C ARG A 49 13.35 -10.70 -4.53
N TYR A 50 12.84 -11.27 -3.42
CA TYR A 50 13.69 -11.95 -2.43
C TYR A 50 14.39 -13.17 -3.03
N ILE A 51 13.67 -13.98 -3.81
CA ILE A 51 14.27 -15.15 -4.47
C ILE A 51 15.36 -14.71 -5.45
N ILE A 52 15.10 -13.70 -6.30
CA ILE A 52 16.11 -13.20 -7.25
C ILE A 52 17.32 -12.62 -6.52
N THR A 53 17.10 -11.91 -5.39
CA THR A 53 18.18 -11.39 -4.55
C THR A 53 19.02 -12.52 -3.96
N TYR A 54 18.37 -13.59 -3.47
CA TYR A 54 19.05 -14.79 -3.00
C TYR A 54 19.90 -15.45 -4.09
N VAL A 55 19.37 -15.61 -5.31
CA VAL A 55 20.11 -16.16 -6.45
C VAL A 55 21.35 -15.32 -6.75
N THR A 56 21.22 -13.99 -6.80
CA THR A 56 22.36 -13.08 -7.02
C THR A 56 23.39 -13.18 -5.89
N PHE A 57 22.95 -13.24 -4.63
CA PHE A 57 23.83 -13.36 -3.47
C PHE A 57 24.60 -14.68 -3.48
N ALA A 58 23.93 -15.80 -3.77
CA ALA A 58 24.56 -17.11 -3.89
C ALA A 58 25.59 -17.16 -5.03
N LEU A 59 25.25 -16.67 -6.23
CA LEU A 59 26.19 -16.57 -7.35
C LEU A 59 27.40 -15.71 -7.00
N SER A 60 27.17 -14.54 -6.40
CA SER A 60 28.24 -13.63 -5.97
C SER A 60 29.15 -14.28 -4.93
N GLY A 61 28.57 -14.98 -3.95
CA GLY A 61 29.32 -15.69 -2.91
C GLY A 61 30.24 -16.76 -3.50
N VAL A 62 29.73 -17.59 -4.41
CA VAL A 62 30.55 -18.61 -5.09
C VAL A 62 31.61 -17.94 -5.98
N ALA A 63 31.29 -16.84 -6.67
CA ALA A 63 32.25 -16.09 -7.47
C ALA A 63 33.41 -15.55 -6.62
N VAL A 64 33.14 -15.01 -5.43
CA VAL A 64 34.19 -14.55 -4.50
C VAL A 64 35.10 -15.70 -4.06
N VAL A 65 34.52 -16.86 -3.72
CA VAL A 65 35.31 -18.06 -3.37
C VAL A 65 36.19 -18.50 -4.55
N LEU A 66 35.64 -18.51 -5.77
CA LEU A 66 36.40 -18.84 -6.99
C LEU A 66 37.57 -17.88 -7.23
N VAL A 67 37.36 -16.56 -7.07
CA VAL A 67 38.42 -15.56 -7.19
C VAL A 67 39.51 -15.77 -6.13
N GLY A 68 39.13 -16.14 -4.90
CA GLY A 68 40.08 -16.50 -3.84
C GLY A 68 40.97 -17.68 -4.23
N TYR A 69 40.39 -18.78 -4.72
CA TYR A 69 41.17 -19.93 -5.20
C TYR A 69 41.97 -19.63 -6.47
N ALA A 70 41.45 -18.80 -7.37
CA ALA A 70 42.17 -18.35 -8.56
C ALA A 70 43.40 -17.49 -8.21
N ALA A 71 43.29 -16.61 -7.21
CA ALA A 71 44.39 -15.81 -6.71
C ALA A 71 45.49 -16.68 -6.08
N VAL A 72 45.11 -17.70 -5.30
CA VAL A 72 46.05 -18.70 -4.74
C VAL A 72 46.77 -19.45 -5.86
N ALA A 73 46.05 -19.80 -6.94
CA ALA A 73 46.60 -20.45 -8.13
C ALA A 73 47.27 -19.47 -9.15
N ARG A 74 47.52 -18.21 -8.76
CA ARG A 74 48.14 -17.16 -9.60
C ARG A 74 47.47 -16.93 -10.96
N PHE A 75 46.16 -17.15 -11.05
CA PHE A 75 45.37 -17.04 -12.29
C PHE A 75 45.88 -17.89 -13.48
N GLN A 76 46.62 -18.96 -13.22
CA GLN A 76 47.08 -19.91 -14.24
C GLN A 76 45.97 -20.91 -14.62
N LEU A 77 44.83 -20.39 -15.09
CA LEU A 77 43.60 -21.15 -15.31
C LEU A 77 43.11 -21.00 -16.76
N GLY A 78 42.35 -21.97 -17.25
CA GLY A 78 41.71 -21.90 -18.56
C GLY A 78 40.57 -20.86 -18.56
N GLY A 79 40.82 -19.66 -19.08
CA GLY A 79 39.81 -18.57 -19.10
C GLY A 79 38.48 -18.93 -19.77
N LEU A 80 38.48 -19.89 -20.70
CA LEU A 80 37.27 -20.40 -21.35
C LEU A 80 36.34 -21.17 -20.38
N GLN A 81 36.89 -21.78 -19.33
CA GLN A 81 36.10 -22.50 -18.32
C GLN A 81 35.30 -21.52 -17.43
N LEU A 82 35.85 -20.31 -17.20
CA LEU A 82 35.18 -19.26 -16.44
C LEU A 82 33.94 -18.72 -17.16
N LEU A 83 33.91 -18.76 -18.51
CA LEU A 83 32.72 -18.38 -19.29
C LEU A 83 31.53 -19.34 -19.10
N GLN A 84 31.76 -20.51 -18.51
CA GLN A 84 30.72 -21.48 -18.17
C GLN A 84 30.21 -21.32 -16.72
N PHE A 85 30.65 -20.28 -16.00
CA PHE A 85 30.28 -20.00 -14.61
C PHE A 85 28.77 -20.04 -14.37
N ASN A 86 28.00 -19.23 -15.10
CA ASN A 86 26.54 -19.15 -14.92
C ASN A 86 25.85 -20.50 -15.16
N ARG A 87 26.33 -21.29 -16.12
CA ARG A 87 25.72 -22.58 -16.51
C ARG A 87 25.99 -23.67 -15.47
N VAL A 88 27.23 -23.76 -14.97
CA VAL A 88 27.61 -24.79 -14.00
C VAL A 88 27.17 -24.40 -12.59
N VAL A 89 27.54 -23.21 -12.14
CA VAL A 89 27.28 -22.78 -10.75
C VAL A 89 25.80 -22.57 -10.50
N GLY A 90 25.06 -22.02 -11.47
CA GLY A 90 23.62 -21.87 -11.34
C GLY A 90 22.89 -23.21 -11.16
N SER A 91 23.25 -24.23 -11.95
CA SER A 91 22.67 -25.57 -11.85
C SER A 91 23.04 -26.26 -10.52
N VAL A 92 24.31 -26.16 -10.12
CA VAL A 92 24.86 -26.90 -8.98
C VAL A 92 24.53 -26.29 -7.62
N TRP A 93 24.62 -24.96 -7.47
CA TRP A 93 24.54 -24.29 -6.16
C TRP A 93 23.16 -23.71 -5.83
N ILE A 94 22.32 -23.45 -6.84
CA ILE A 94 21.02 -22.78 -6.66
C ILE A 94 19.87 -23.72 -7.00
N GLY A 95 19.97 -24.39 -8.15
CA GLY A 95 18.96 -25.31 -8.63
C GLY A 95 18.00 -24.71 -9.66
N ARG A 96 17.44 -25.60 -10.49
CA ARG A 96 16.64 -25.28 -11.68
C ARG A 96 15.41 -24.40 -11.41
N PRO A 97 14.59 -24.61 -10.36
CA PRO A 97 13.37 -23.83 -10.16
C PRO A 97 13.62 -22.33 -9.94
N PHE A 98 14.65 -21.97 -9.16
CA PHE A 98 14.97 -20.55 -8.90
C PHE A 98 15.63 -19.87 -10.10
N LEU A 99 16.40 -20.60 -10.90
CA LEU A 99 16.92 -20.10 -12.17
C LEU A 99 15.80 -19.86 -13.19
N LEU A 100 14.86 -20.80 -13.29
CA LEU A 100 13.69 -20.64 -14.16
C LEU A 100 12.84 -19.45 -13.71
N LEU A 101 12.59 -19.30 -12.41
CA LEU A 101 11.85 -18.15 -11.87
C LEU A 101 12.55 -16.82 -12.22
N ARG A 102 13.87 -16.75 -12.05
CA ARG A 102 14.67 -15.56 -12.39
C ARG A 102 14.55 -15.22 -13.87
N GLY A 103 14.73 -16.22 -14.76
CA GLY A 103 14.59 -16.05 -16.20
C GLY A 103 13.17 -15.63 -16.60
N MET A 104 12.14 -16.29 -16.07
CA MET A 104 10.74 -15.97 -16.32
C MET A 104 10.36 -14.57 -15.84
N THR A 105 10.95 -14.09 -14.75
CA THR A 105 10.72 -12.71 -14.28
C THR A 105 11.21 -11.69 -15.31
N ALA A 106 12.37 -11.91 -15.91
CA ALA A 106 12.87 -11.07 -17.00
C ALA A 106 11.98 -11.16 -18.25
N VAL A 107 11.48 -12.35 -18.58
CA VAL A 107 10.51 -12.52 -19.67
C VAL A 107 9.23 -11.73 -19.42
N VAL A 108 8.68 -11.77 -18.19
CA VAL A 108 7.51 -10.97 -17.80
C VAL A 108 7.80 -9.48 -17.91
N MET A 109 8.96 -9.01 -17.44
CA MET A 109 9.35 -7.60 -17.54
C MET A 109 9.52 -7.12 -18.99
N LEU A 110 10.07 -7.93 -19.89
CA LEU A 110 10.14 -7.62 -21.33
C LEU A 110 8.78 -7.78 -22.05
N SER A 111 7.80 -8.40 -21.39
CA SER A 111 6.44 -8.56 -21.89
C SER A 111 5.47 -7.49 -21.38
N THR A 112 5.96 -6.56 -20.56
CA THR A 112 5.21 -5.41 -20.04
C THR A 112 5.79 -4.10 -20.54
N ALA A 113 4.93 -3.12 -20.81
CA ALA A 113 5.36 -1.76 -21.12
C ALA A 113 6.02 -1.09 -19.91
N ASN A 114 7.09 -0.32 -20.13
CA ASN A 114 7.73 0.46 -19.07
C ASN A 114 7.02 1.82 -18.93
N MET A 115 6.42 2.05 -17.76
CA MET A 115 5.55 3.19 -17.52
C MET A 115 5.84 3.83 -16.17
N VAL A 116 5.95 5.15 -16.16
CA VAL A 116 6.19 5.96 -14.97
C VAL A 116 4.94 6.79 -14.68
N PHE A 117 4.54 6.85 -13.41
CA PHE A 117 3.47 7.72 -12.97
C PHE A 117 4.02 9.12 -12.69
N VAL A 118 3.63 10.09 -13.51
CA VAL A 118 4.14 11.46 -13.45
C VAL A 118 2.99 12.42 -13.12
N VAL A 119 3.27 13.39 -12.27
CA VAL A 119 2.33 14.47 -11.95
C VAL A 119 2.85 15.76 -12.58
N THR A 120 2.25 16.17 -13.70
CA THR A 120 2.56 17.45 -14.38
C THR A 120 1.41 18.42 -14.20
N HIS A 121 1.68 19.61 -13.69
CA HIS A 121 0.66 20.67 -13.52
C HIS A 121 -0.59 20.22 -12.73
N GLY A 122 -0.41 19.31 -11.76
CA GLY A 122 -1.52 18.75 -10.96
C GLY A 122 -2.29 17.61 -11.62
N PHE A 123 -1.95 17.22 -12.87
CA PHE A 123 -2.51 16.04 -13.54
C PHE A 123 -1.58 14.85 -13.40
N SER A 124 -2.10 13.83 -12.72
CA SER A 124 -1.51 12.50 -12.66
C SER A 124 -1.74 11.77 -13.98
N HIS A 125 -0.67 11.39 -14.67
CA HIS A 125 -0.75 10.60 -15.88
C HIS A 125 0.34 9.53 -15.91
N LEU A 126 0.12 8.50 -16.72
CA LEU A 126 1.11 7.48 -16.99
C LEU A 126 1.89 7.88 -18.24
N GLN A 127 3.20 8.00 -18.10
CA GLN A 127 4.11 8.30 -19.19
C GLN A 127 4.85 7.02 -19.59
N LEU A 128 4.81 6.70 -20.88
CA LEU A 128 5.62 5.62 -21.44
C LEU A 128 7.07 6.08 -21.50
N GLU A 129 7.98 5.33 -20.88
CA GLU A 129 9.41 5.62 -20.90
C GLU A 129 10.15 4.49 -21.59
N ALA A 130 10.81 4.80 -22.70
CA ALA A 130 11.60 3.81 -23.44
C ALA A 130 12.75 3.30 -22.55
N ARG A 131 12.93 1.97 -22.50
CA ARG A 131 14.06 1.35 -21.79
C ARG A 131 15.36 1.73 -22.48
N SER A 132 16.42 1.94 -21.70
CA SER A 132 17.75 2.15 -22.29
C SER A 132 18.24 0.86 -22.97
N ILE A 133 19.13 1.01 -23.95
CA ILE A 133 19.73 -0.15 -24.65
C ILE A 133 20.45 -1.07 -23.66
N VAL A 134 21.04 -0.50 -22.60
CA VAL A 134 21.72 -1.26 -21.54
C VAL A 134 20.72 -2.09 -20.74
N ASP A 135 19.58 -1.51 -20.35
CA ASP A 135 18.53 -2.23 -19.61
C ASP A 135 17.95 -3.37 -20.44
N ILE A 136 17.73 -3.13 -21.73
CA ILE A 136 17.27 -4.15 -22.68
C ILE A 136 18.30 -5.29 -22.76
N ALA A 137 19.59 -4.97 -22.94
CA ALA A 137 20.64 -5.96 -23.03
C ALA A 137 20.76 -6.82 -21.76
N VAL A 138 20.63 -6.19 -20.58
CA VAL A 138 20.67 -6.87 -19.27
C VAL A 138 19.44 -7.76 -19.09
N LEU A 139 18.23 -7.25 -19.32
CA LEU A 139 16.99 -8.03 -19.19
C LEU A 139 16.95 -9.20 -20.19
N ALA A 140 17.35 -8.97 -21.44
CA ALA A 140 17.49 -10.03 -22.43
C ALA A 140 18.52 -11.07 -21.97
N GLY A 141 19.62 -10.64 -21.35
CA GLY A 141 20.62 -11.50 -20.72
C GLY A 141 20.02 -12.38 -19.63
N GLU A 142 19.17 -11.80 -18.78
CA GLU A 142 18.47 -12.54 -17.73
C GLU A 142 17.47 -13.57 -18.31
N THR A 143 16.87 -13.34 -19.48
CA THR A 143 16.03 -14.37 -20.11
C THR A 143 16.80 -15.65 -20.50
N THR A 144 18.13 -15.57 -20.68
CA THR A 144 18.97 -16.73 -21.03
C THR A 144 19.01 -17.82 -19.95
N TRP A 145 18.64 -17.51 -18.70
CA TRP A 145 18.47 -18.51 -17.64
C TRP A 145 17.42 -19.57 -17.98
N VAL A 146 16.41 -19.22 -18.80
CA VAL A 146 15.43 -20.18 -19.35
C VAL A 146 16.14 -21.18 -20.26
N SER A 147 16.96 -20.69 -21.20
CA SER A 147 17.78 -21.54 -22.07
C SER A 147 18.76 -22.42 -21.29
N TYR A 148 19.42 -21.89 -20.25
CA TYR A 148 20.32 -22.69 -19.40
C TYR A 148 19.59 -23.83 -18.69
N THR A 149 18.37 -23.55 -18.19
CA THR A 149 17.56 -24.57 -17.52
C THR A 149 17.12 -25.67 -18.49
N ILE A 150 16.65 -25.31 -19.69
CA ILE A 150 16.26 -26.27 -20.73
C ILE A 150 17.44 -27.17 -21.11
N ILE A 151 18.61 -26.58 -21.35
CA ILE A 151 19.80 -27.36 -21.71
C ILE A 151 20.22 -28.28 -20.56
N ASP A 152 20.15 -27.81 -19.31
CA ASP A 152 20.46 -28.61 -18.12
C ASP A 152 19.54 -29.84 -17.99
N PHE A 153 18.27 -29.74 -18.42
CA PHE A 153 17.37 -30.89 -18.56
C PHE A 153 17.79 -31.84 -19.69
N CYS A 154 18.29 -31.32 -20.79
CA CYS A 154 18.72 -32.10 -21.96
C CYS A 154 20.15 -32.66 -21.88
N LEU A 155 20.94 -32.27 -20.86
CA LEU A 155 22.33 -32.72 -20.68
C LEU A 155 22.54 -34.25 -20.78
N PRO A 156 21.67 -35.13 -20.24
CA PRO A 156 21.85 -36.57 -20.34
C PRO A 156 21.88 -37.08 -21.78
N PHE A 157 21.20 -36.37 -22.69
CA PHE A 157 21.11 -36.72 -24.11
C PHE A 157 22.19 -36.04 -24.95
N LEU A 158 22.58 -34.82 -24.56
CA LEU A 158 23.51 -33.98 -25.32
C LEU A 158 24.98 -34.30 -25.04
N GLY A 159 25.31 -34.76 -23.82
CA GLY A 159 26.67 -35.13 -23.43
C GLY A 159 27.69 -34.02 -23.73
N ASP A 160 28.81 -34.40 -24.35
CA ASP A 160 29.95 -33.52 -24.65
C ASP A 160 29.61 -32.45 -25.73
N LEU A 161 28.50 -32.61 -26.48
CA LEU A 161 28.07 -31.61 -27.48
C LEU A 161 27.56 -30.32 -26.82
N SER A 162 27.05 -30.42 -25.59
CA SER A 162 26.50 -29.27 -24.86
C SER A 162 27.53 -28.16 -24.65
N ALA A 163 28.83 -28.48 -24.49
CA ALA A 163 29.87 -27.47 -24.30
C ALA A 163 29.99 -26.45 -25.45
N VAL A 164 29.75 -26.90 -26.68
CA VAL A 164 29.80 -26.05 -27.88
C VAL A 164 28.43 -25.42 -28.18
N LEU A 165 27.36 -26.17 -27.92
CA LEU A 165 25.98 -25.77 -28.21
C LEU A 165 25.46 -24.64 -27.31
N SER A 166 25.69 -24.77 -26.01
CA SER A 166 25.14 -23.88 -24.98
C SER A 166 25.54 -22.41 -25.07
N PRO A 167 26.80 -22.05 -25.44
CA PRO A 167 27.12 -20.65 -25.68
C PRO A 167 26.46 -20.11 -26.96
N ILE A 168 26.34 -20.92 -28.02
CA ILE A 168 25.75 -20.51 -29.29
C ILE A 168 24.24 -20.28 -29.13
N SER A 169 23.51 -21.22 -28.52
CA SER A 169 22.07 -21.09 -28.31
C SER A 169 21.72 -19.90 -27.41
N ALA A 170 22.51 -19.66 -26.36
CA ALA A 170 22.32 -18.51 -25.47
C ALA A 170 22.61 -17.18 -26.18
N LEU A 171 23.66 -17.11 -27.01
CA LEU A 171 23.99 -15.91 -27.78
C LEU A 171 22.92 -15.60 -28.84
N VAL A 172 22.46 -16.61 -29.57
CA VAL A 172 21.39 -16.45 -30.57
C VAL A 172 20.09 -16.04 -29.89
N GLY A 173 19.69 -16.73 -28.82
CA GLY A 173 18.50 -16.37 -28.05
C GLY A 173 18.57 -14.94 -27.50
N TRP A 174 19.72 -14.54 -26.95
CA TRP A 174 19.95 -13.17 -26.48
C TRP A 174 19.83 -12.14 -27.60
N LEU A 175 20.51 -12.36 -28.73
CA LEU A 175 20.46 -11.44 -29.88
C LEU A 175 19.04 -11.28 -30.41
N VAL A 176 18.30 -12.38 -30.57
CA VAL A 176 16.92 -12.34 -31.08
C VAL A 176 16.00 -11.59 -30.11
N VAL A 177 16.14 -11.78 -28.81
CA VAL A 177 15.33 -11.07 -27.80
C VAL A 177 15.68 -9.57 -27.77
N VAL A 178 16.96 -9.20 -27.88
CA VAL A 178 17.38 -7.79 -27.99
C VAL A 178 16.80 -7.15 -29.24
N ILE A 179 16.90 -7.82 -30.40
CA ILE A 179 16.34 -7.32 -31.67
C ILE A 179 14.82 -7.19 -31.57
N LEU A 180 14.13 -8.15 -30.95
CA LEU A 180 12.69 -8.11 -30.74
C LEU A 180 12.27 -6.88 -29.90
N GLU A 181 12.97 -6.61 -28.80
CA GLU A 181 12.67 -5.45 -27.94
C GLU A 181 12.98 -4.11 -28.63
N LEU A 182 14.03 -4.04 -29.45
CA LEU A 182 14.38 -2.83 -30.20
C LEU A 182 13.46 -2.58 -31.40
N ALA A 183 13.01 -3.64 -32.09
CA ALA A 183 12.21 -3.53 -33.31
C ALA A 183 10.72 -3.31 -33.01
N ASP A 184 10.20 -3.96 -31.97
CA ASP A 184 8.80 -3.91 -31.58
C ASP A 184 8.72 -3.83 -30.06
N PRO A 185 8.84 -2.66 -29.40
CA PRO A 185 8.68 -2.55 -27.95
C PRO A 185 7.21 -2.71 -27.53
N VAL A 186 6.95 -3.24 -26.33
CA VAL A 186 5.57 -3.39 -25.82
C VAL A 186 4.93 -2.02 -25.60
N ALA A 187 3.89 -1.72 -26.38
CA ALA A 187 3.05 -0.55 -26.20
C ALA A 187 1.90 -0.81 -25.22
N VAL A 188 1.46 0.25 -24.55
CA VAL A 188 0.25 0.24 -23.72
C VAL A 188 -0.98 0.34 -24.62
N ALA A 189 -1.98 -0.51 -24.41
CA ALA A 189 -3.28 -0.37 -25.06
C ALA A 189 -4.32 0.12 -24.04
N ALA A 190 -4.91 1.27 -24.32
CA ALA A 190 -5.99 1.85 -23.54
C ALA A 190 -7.20 2.02 -24.45
N ALA A 191 -8.31 1.38 -24.12
CA ALA A 191 -9.59 1.60 -24.79
C ALA A 191 -10.49 2.36 -23.82
N ILE A 192 -10.89 3.58 -24.18
CA ILE A 192 -11.86 4.36 -23.41
C ILE A 192 -13.25 4.01 -23.94
N ASP A 193 -14.08 3.42 -23.07
CA ASP A 193 -15.47 3.09 -23.34
C ASP A 193 -16.27 3.41 -22.09
N THR A 194 -16.81 4.63 -22.02
CA THR A 194 -17.57 5.12 -20.87
C THR A 194 -19.01 4.59 -20.91
N LYS A 195 -19.27 3.55 -20.12
CA LYS A 195 -20.60 2.98 -19.88
C LYS A 195 -20.96 3.17 -18.42
N CYS A 196 -21.85 4.13 -18.15
CA CYS A 196 -22.41 4.36 -16.83
C CYS A 196 -23.81 3.77 -16.72
N LYS A 197 -24.05 2.96 -15.69
CA LYS A 197 -25.37 2.47 -15.31
C LYS A 197 -25.73 3.06 -13.95
N ALA A 198 -26.88 3.71 -13.86
CA ALA A 198 -27.48 4.02 -12.57
C ALA A 198 -27.93 2.69 -11.93
N VAL A 199 -27.31 2.31 -10.82
CA VAL A 199 -27.69 1.11 -10.05
C VAL A 199 -28.87 1.46 -9.15
N THR A 200 -28.80 2.63 -8.52
CA THR A 200 -29.89 3.24 -7.73
C THR A 200 -29.88 4.74 -7.98
N VAL A 201 -31.03 5.28 -8.42
CA VAL A 201 -31.22 6.71 -8.65
C VAL A 201 -30.92 7.46 -7.34
N ASP A 202 -30.14 8.54 -7.42
CA ASP A 202 -29.65 9.38 -6.30
C ASP A 202 -28.67 8.74 -5.30
N ASN A 203 -28.23 7.49 -5.48
CA ASN A 203 -27.34 6.82 -4.53
C ASN A 203 -26.07 6.21 -5.16
N MET A 204 -26.17 5.51 -6.29
CA MET A 204 -25.01 4.85 -6.90
C MET A 204 -25.09 4.77 -8.42
N ILE A 205 -24.00 5.19 -9.07
CA ILE A 205 -23.76 5.00 -10.51
C ILE A 205 -22.50 4.14 -10.65
N GLU A 206 -22.60 3.03 -11.37
CA GLU A 206 -21.44 2.24 -11.77
C GLU A 206 -21.01 2.66 -13.17
N CYS A 207 -19.81 3.22 -13.28
CA CYS A 207 -19.21 3.60 -14.56
C CYS A 207 -18.04 2.69 -14.87
N SER A 208 -18.11 1.97 -15.99
CA SER A 208 -16.92 1.46 -16.67
C SER A 208 -16.42 2.57 -17.58
N VAL A 209 -15.18 3.02 -17.42
CA VAL A 209 -14.59 4.11 -18.23
C VAL A 209 -13.78 3.56 -19.40
N GLY A 210 -13.29 2.32 -19.28
CA GLY A 210 -12.43 1.70 -20.28
C GLY A 210 -11.65 0.51 -19.74
N SER A 211 -10.84 -0.09 -20.61
CA SER A 211 -9.86 -1.12 -20.26
C SER A 211 -8.43 -0.61 -20.50
N PHE A 212 -7.53 -0.99 -19.60
CA PHE A 212 -6.13 -0.59 -19.64
C PHE A 212 -5.25 -1.84 -19.55
N THR A 213 -4.51 -2.14 -20.62
CA THR A 213 -3.63 -3.31 -20.71
C THR A 213 -2.18 -2.88 -20.88
N ILE A 214 -1.33 -3.34 -19.94
CA ILE A 214 0.11 -3.02 -19.88
C ILE A 214 0.96 -4.16 -20.46
N GLY A 215 0.48 -5.39 -20.32
CA GLY A 215 1.22 -6.60 -20.68
C GLY A 215 0.67 -7.29 -21.93
N ASN A 216 1.57 -7.98 -22.65
CA ASN A 216 1.23 -8.77 -23.83
C ASN A 216 1.57 -10.26 -23.58
N SER A 217 0.53 -11.09 -23.43
CA SER A 217 0.69 -12.54 -23.20
C SER A 217 1.27 -13.28 -24.41
N THR A 218 0.96 -12.83 -25.62
CA THR A 218 1.51 -13.39 -26.87
C THR A 218 3.03 -13.19 -26.92
N ARG A 219 3.52 -12.02 -26.53
CA ARG A 219 4.97 -11.74 -26.47
C ARG A 219 5.69 -12.60 -25.45
N LEU A 220 5.08 -12.79 -24.27
CA LEU A 220 5.63 -13.69 -23.24
C LEU A 220 5.84 -15.10 -23.80
N VAL A 221 4.84 -15.63 -24.51
CA VAL A 221 4.94 -16.94 -25.16
C VAL A 221 6.02 -16.92 -26.24
N TRP A 222 6.10 -15.88 -27.08
CA TRP A 222 7.13 -15.77 -28.11
C TRP A 222 8.55 -15.78 -27.55
N ILE A 223 8.84 -15.07 -26.46
CA ILE A 223 10.16 -15.08 -25.85
C ILE A 223 10.52 -16.49 -25.34
N CYS A 224 9.57 -17.20 -24.71
CA CYS A 224 9.78 -18.61 -24.32
C CYS A 224 10.04 -19.51 -25.54
N VAL A 225 9.28 -19.33 -26.62
CA VAL A 225 9.43 -20.08 -27.88
C VAL A 225 10.78 -19.78 -28.54
N ILE A 226 11.25 -18.53 -28.52
CA ILE A 226 12.58 -18.15 -29.05
C ILE A 226 13.68 -18.93 -28.34
N HIS A 227 13.65 -19.04 -27.02
CA HIS A 227 14.63 -19.84 -26.27
C HIS A 227 14.53 -21.34 -26.61
N LEU A 228 13.33 -21.89 -26.73
CA LEU A 228 13.12 -23.29 -27.14
C LEU A 228 13.66 -23.56 -28.55
N ILE A 229 13.38 -22.68 -29.52
CA ILE A 229 13.85 -22.78 -30.90
C ILE A 229 15.36 -22.61 -30.96
N ALA A 230 15.93 -21.64 -30.24
CA ALA A 230 17.38 -21.41 -30.21
C ALA A 230 18.12 -22.66 -29.70
N VAL A 231 17.60 -23.32 -28.66
CA VAL A 231 18.14 -24.59 -28.18
C VAL A 231 17.92 -25.71 -29.21
N GLY A 232 16.72 -25.84 -29.79
CA GLY A 232 16.39 -26.88 -30.78
C GLY A 232 17.21 -26.79 -32.08
N VAL A 233 17.39 -25.59 -32.62
CA VAL A 233 18.19 -25.35 -33.84
C VAL A 233 19.66 -25.63 -33.56
N ALA A 234 20.19 -25.15 -32.42
CA ALA A 234 21.57 -25.42 -32.05
C ALA A 234 21.80 -26.95 -31.97
N THR A 235 20.93 -27.69 -31.27
CA THR A 235 21.05 -29.15 -31.14
C THR A 235 20.98 -29.86 -32.49
N ALA A 236 20.05 -29.49 -33.37
CA ALA A 236 19.95 -30.03 -34.72
C ALA A 236 21.21 -29.78 -35.56
N CYS A 237 21.78 -28.56 -35.50
CA CYS A 237 23.01 -28.22 -36.20
C CYS A 237 24.22 -29.03 -35.71
N ALA A 238 24.35 -29.28 -34.40
CA ALA A 238 25.45 -30.10 -33.89
C ALA A 238 25.30 -31.59 -34.21
N VAL A 239 24.08 -32.13 -34.19
CA VAL A 239 23.82 -33.51 -34.63
C VAL A 239 24.12 -33.65 -36.12
N GLY A 240 23.71 -32.68 -36.94
CA GLY A 240 24.06 -32.64 -38.37
C GLY A 240 25.57 -32.55 -38.62
N TRP A 241 26.28 -31.71 -37.86
CA TRP A 241 27.73 -31.55 -37.95
C TRP A 241 28.47 -32.83 -37.57
N THR A 242 28.08 -33.49 -36.47
CA THR A 242 28.70 -34.75 -36.04
C THR A 242 28.42 -35.87 -37.04
N HIS A 243 27.20 -35.97 -37.57
CA HIS A 243 26.86 -36.93 -38.62
C HIS A 243 27.69 -36.72 -39.89
N PHE A 244 27.85 -35.47 -40.34
CA PHE A 244 28.68 -35.13 -41.51
C PHE A 244 30.17 -35.42 -41.27
N ARG A 245 30.69 -35.12 -40.07
CA ARG A 245 32.08 -35.41 -39.69
C ARG A 245 32.34 -36.91 -39.58
N HIS A 246 31.38 -37.68 -39.05
CA HIS A 246 31.47 -39.14 -38.96
C HIS A 246 31.42 -39.81 -40.33
N GLN A 247 30.62 -39.31 -41.27
CA GLN A 247 30.62 -39.80 -42.65
C GLN A 247 31.96 -39.54 -43.37
N ARG A 248 32.64 -38.43 -43.06
CA ARG A 248 33.93 -38.07 -43.67
C ARG A 248 35.13 -38.79 -43.06
N SER A 249 35.07 -39.15 -41.77
CA SER A 249 36.26 -39.61 -41.03
C SER A 249 36.40 -41.14 -40.94
N GLY A 250 35.42 -41.94 -41.37
CA GLY A 250 35.51 -43.42 -41.43
C GLY A 250 35.70 -44.14 -40.09
N THR A 251 36.01 -43.44 -39.00
CA THR A 251 36.26 -44.00 -37.68
C THR A 251 35.01 -43.92 -36.82
N ARG A 252 34.37 -45.09 -36.67
CA ARG A 252 33.29 -45.33 -35.70
C ARG A 252 33.91 -45.67 -34.34
N THR A 253 34.57 -44.71 -33.69
CA THR A 253 34.90 -44.85 -32.27
C THR A 253 33.67 -44.44 -31.46
N ALA A 254 32.75 -45.38 -31.26
CA ALA A 254 31.73 -45.28 -30.23
C ALA A 254 32.41 -45.44 -28.86
N THR A 255 33.14 -44.42 -28.40
CA THR A 255 33.51 -44.34 -27.00
C THR A 255 32.23 -44.07 -26.24
N THR A 256 31.66 -45.10 -25.62
CA THR A 256 30.65 -44.94 -24.56
C THR A 256 31.25 -44.03 -23.49
N ALA A 257 30.91 -42.75 -23.52
CA ALA A 257 31.37 -41.77 -22.55
C ALA A 257 30.90 -42.21 -21.16
N MET A 258 31.82 -42.73 -20.34
CA MET A 258 31.50 -43.11 -18.97
C MET A 258 31.28 -41.84 -18.14
N HIS A 259 30.10 -41.75 -17.54
CA HIS A 259 29.74 -40.62 -16.68
C HIS A 259 30.31 -40.84 -15.27
N HIS A 260 30.93 -39.82 -14.69
CA HIS A 260 31.55 -39.92 -13.38
C HIS A 260 30.46 -39.76 -12.30
N LEU A 261 30.33 -40.70 -11.36
CA LEU A 261 29.22 -40.71 -10.40
C LEU A 261 29.23 -39.54 -9.40
N LEU A 262 30.40 -38.96 -9.10
CA LEU A 262 30.52 -37.85 -8.14
C LEU A 262 30.46 -36.46 -8.76
N ILE A 263 30.70 -36.33 -10.08
CA ILE A 263 30.77 -35.01 -10.71
C ILE A 263 29.38 -34.70 -11.28
N PRO A 264 28.77 -33.55 -10.94
CA PRO A 264 27.50 -33.15 -11.54
C PRO A 264 27.57 -33.15 -13.07
N MET A 265 26.49 -33.52 -13.73
CA MET A 265 26.46 -33.62 -15.19
C MET A 265 26.79 -32.30 -15.90
N ALA A 266 26.38 -31.16 -15.33
CA ALA A 266 26.77 -29.84 -15.83
C ALA A 266 28.30 -29.64 -15.76
N ALA A 267 28.93 -29.95 -14.63
CA ALA A 267 30.38 -29.87 -14.50
C ALA A 267 31.12 -30.85 -15.44
N GLN A 268 30.60 -32.07 -15.58
CA GLN A 268 31.19 -33.07 -16.46
C GLN A 268 31.15 -32.67 -17.94
N SER A 269 30.07 -32.00 -18.37
CA SER A 269 29.92 -31.56 -19.76
C SER A 269 30.70 -30.30 -20.09
N TYR A 270 30.83 -29.35 -19.15
CA TYR A 270 31.43 -28.03 -19.42
C TYR A 270 32.87 -27.87 -18.95
N LEU A 271 33.33 -28.60 -17.93
CA LEU A 271 34.61 -28.35 -17.26
C LEU A 271 35.63 -29.48 -17.43
N VAL A 272 35.18 -30.73 -17.62
CA VAL A 272 36.07 -31.88 -17.68
C VAL A 272 36.78 -31.97 -19.02
N HIS A 273 38.12 -31.97 -18.98
CA HIS A 273 38.96 -32.38 -20.10
C HIS A 273 39.37 -33.84 -19.89
N ARG A 274 39.26 -34.70 -20.92
CA ARG A 274 39.63 -36.13 -20.86
C ARG A 274 41.01 -36.38 -21.50
N PRO A 275 42.12 -36.38 -20.74
CA PRO A 275 43.45 -36.65 -21.29
C PRO A 275 43.74 -38.16 -21.47
N ASN A 276 43.06 -39.07 -20.75
CA ASN A 276 43.22 -40.53 -20.84
C ASN A 276 41.95 -41.28 -20.40
N ASP A 277 41.72 -42.50 -20.90
CA ASP A 277 40.50 -43.31 -20.64
C ASP A 277 40.24 -43.66 -19.15
N ARG A 278 41.24 -43.52 -18.26
CA ARG A 278 41.18 -44.02 -16.87
C ARG A 278 40.99 -42.96 -15.78
N MET A 279 41.24 -41.68 -16.03
CA MET A 279 41.20 -40.64 -14.99
C MET A 279 40.60 -39.33 -15.51
N THR A 280 39.78 -38.70 -14.67
CA THR A 280 39.20 -37.37 -14.91
C THR A 280 39.96 -36.33 -14.08
N GLN A 281 40.28 -35.18 -14.68
CA GLN A 281 41.02 -34.10 -14.04
C GLN A 281 40.13 -32.89 -13.79
N LEU A 282 40.15 -32.37 -12.56
CA LEU A 282 39.55 -31.08 -12.19
C LEU A 282 40.61 -30.22 -11.46
N ASP A 283 40.69 -28.94 -11.81
CA ASP A 283 41.46 -27.96 -11.06
C ASP A 283 40.66 -27.42 -9.86
N ASN A 284 41.34 -26.72 -8.94
CA ASN A 284 40.70 -26.17 -7.73
C ASN A 284 39.46 -25.30 -8.05
N VAL A 285 39.50 -24.54 -9.14
CA VAL A 285 38.40 -23.67 -9.58
C VAL A 285 37.24 -24.47 -10.14
N SER A 286 37.49 -25.47 -10.99
CA SER A 286 36.43 -26.37 -11.47
C SER A 286 35.83 -27.21 -10.35
N CYS A 287 36.61 -27.58 -9.31
CA CYS A 287 36.08 -28.23 -8.11
C CYS A 287 35.01 -27.35 -7.43
N VAL A 288 35.34 -26.08 -7.15
CA VAL A 288 34.39 -25.14 -6.51
C VAL A 288 33.18 -24.89 -7.40
N MET A 289 33.37 -24.72 -8.72
CA MET A 289 32.25 -24.61 -9.67
C MET A 289 31.34 -25.84 -9.65
N SER A 290 31.93 -27.02 -9.46
CA SER A 290 31.22 -28.30 -9.37
C SER A 290 30.61 -28.56 -7.98
N GLY A 291 30.67 -27.61 -7.04
CA GLY A 291 30.14 -27.76 -5.68
C GLY A 291 30.99 -28.65 -4.77
N MET A 292 32.29 -28.77 -5.06
CA MET A 292 33.28 -29.49 -4.25
C MET A 292 34.36 -28.51 -3.78
N ILE A 293 34.51 -28.35 -2.47
CA ILE A 293 35.48 -27.40 -1.89
C ILE A 293 36.79 -28.15 -1.63
N PRO A 294 37.91 -27.73 -2.24
CA PRO A 294 39.19 -28.37 -2.02
C PRO A 294 39.78 -28.00 -0.65
N LEU A 295 40.04 -29.03 0.15
CA LEU A 295 40.68 -28.95 1.47
C LEU A 295 42.08 -29.58 1.41
N VAL A 296 42.87 -29.40 2.47
CA VAL A 296 44.29 -29.81 2.51
C VAL A 296 44.49 -31.31 2.27
N ALA A 297 43.56 -32.16 2.71
CA ALA A 297 43.69 -33.63 2.66
C ALA A 297 42.58 -34.32 1.84
N GLY A 298 41.82 -33.58 1.02
CA GLY A 298 40.67 -34.13 0.28
C GLY A 298 39.68 -33.08 -0.23
N LEU A 299 38.54 -33.54 -0.76
CA LEU A 299 37.46 -32.69 -1.27
C LEU A 299 36.24 -32.77 -0.35
N PHE A 300 35.67 -31.63 0.03
CA PHE A 300 34.36 -31.59 0.68
C PHE A 300 33.27 -31.37 -0.38
N ASP A 301 32.40 -32.36 -0.58
CA ASP A 301 31.26 -32.21 -1.48
C ASP A 301 30.09 -31.57 -0.73
N ALA A 302 29.80 -30.31 -1.08
CA ALA A 302 28.71 -29.55 -0.48
C ALA A 302 27.32 -30.10 -0.84
N LYS A 303 27.20 -30.82 -1.96
CA LYS A 303 25.93 -31.41 -2.44
C LYS A 303 25.59 -32.69 -1.69
N LEU A 304 26.60 -33.54 -1.49
CA LEU A 304 26.45 -34.81 -0.75
C LEU A 304 26.68 -34.64 0.77
N TRP A 305 27.09 -33.45 1.19
CA TRP A 305 27.46 -33.12 2.56
C TRP A 305 28.46 -34.14 3.14
N GLY A 306 29.54 -34.39 2.39
CA GLY A 306 30.49 -35.48 2.70
C GLY A 306 31.94 -35.14 2.33
N TYR A 307 32.88 -35.74 3.06
CA TYR A 307 34.31 -35.58 2.83
C TYR A 307 34.88 -36.77 2.04
N ILE A 308 35.54 -36.49 0.93
CA ILE A 308 36.15 -37.50 0.06
C ILE A 308 37.68 -37.37 0.18
N PRO A 309 38.35 -38.37 0.80
CA PRO A 309 39.81 -38.36 0.88
C PRO A 309 40.39 -38.62 -0.52
N LEU A 310 41.14 -37.65 -1.04
CA LEU A 310 41.81 -37.73 -2.35
C LEU A 310 43.23 -37.20 -2.22
N GLU A 311 44.17 -37.88 -2.86
CA GLU A 311 45.59 -37.51 -2.84
C GLU A 311 45.85 -36.41 -3.88
N LYS A 312 46.27 -35.22 -3.42
CA LYS A 312 46.59 -34.08 -4.28
C LYS A 312 47.97 -34.29 -4.92
N ARG A 313 48.05 -34.23 -6.26
CA ARG A 313 49.36 -34.34 -6.94
C ARG A 313 50.13 -33.03 -6.80
N SER A 314 51.22 -33.07 -6.01
CA SER A 314 51.95 -31.90 -5.47
C SER A 314 52.55 -30.91 -6.50
N ALA A 315 52.50 -31.20 -7.81
CA ALA A 315 53.15 -30.39 -8.84
C ALA A 315 52.20 -29.49 -9.66
N SER A 316 50.87 -29.62 -9.55
CA SER A 316 49.97 -28.99 -10.54
C SER A 316 48.56 -28.59 -10.07
N ASP A 317 48.27 -28.52 -8.76
CA ASP A 317 46.95 -28.09 -8.22
C ASP A 317 45.72 -28.77 -8.87
N LEU A 318 45.90 -30.02 -9.31
CA LEU A 318 44.90 -30.81 -10.03
C LEU A 318 44.49 -32.03 -9.18
N PHE A 319 43.18 -32.23 -9.03
CA PHE A 319 42.60 -33.43 -8.43
C PHE A 319 42.33 -34.47 -9.51
N LEU A 320 42.82 -35.69 -9.29
CA LEU A 320 42.58 -36.85 -10.16
C LEU A 320 41.46 -37.69 -9.58
N LEU A 321 40.32 -37.71 -10.26
CA LEU A 321 39.21 -38.57 -9.89
C LEU A 321 39.27 -39.86 -10.73
N PRO A 322 39.30 -41.05 -10.10
CA PRO A 322 39.33 -42.33 -10.82
C PRO A 322 37.99 -42.57 -11.53
N ASN A 323 38.04 -42.91 -12.82
CA ASN A 323 36.81 -43.22 -13.57
C ASN A 323 36.19 -44.52 -13.04
N PRO A 324 34.84 -44.60 -12.93
CA PRO A 324 34.19 -45.83 -12.48
C PRO A 324 34.41 -46.96 -13.49
N THR A 325 35.12 -48.02 -13.09
CA THR A 325 35.26 -49.23 -13.92
C THR A 325 34.04 -50.12 -13.74
N PHE A 326 33.01 -49.91 -14.57
CA PHE A 326 31.89 -50.86 -14.64
C PHE A 326 32.38 -52.13 -15.34
N ARG A 327 32.67 -53.19 -14.58
CA ARG A 327 32.90 -54.53 -15.16
C ARG A 327 31.55 -55.05 -15.67
N THR A 328 31.22 -54.81 -16.93
CA THR A 328 30.26 -55.67 -17.64
C THR A 328 30.90 -57.04 -17.77
N LYS A 329 30.58 -57.95 -16.85
CA LYS A 329 30.91 -59.37 -17.03
C LYS A 329 30.14 -59.86 -18.26
N SER A 330 30.81 -59.94 -19.40
CA SER A 330 30.37 -60.79 -20.50
C SER A 330 30.43 -62.24 -20.00
N GLN A 331 29.33 -62.74 -19.45
CA GLN A 331 29.16 -64.15 -19.16
C GLN A 331 28.08 -64.71 -20.09
N ALA A 332 28.53 -65.22 -21.22
CA ALA A 332 27.86 -66.34 -21.85
C ALA A 332 27.88 -67.50 -20.83
N GLY A 333 26.69 -67.97 -20.42
CA GLY A 333 26.49 -69.26 -19.77
C GLY A 333 27.03 -69.45 -18.35
N LYS A 334 26.46 -68.77 -17.35
CA LYS A 334 26.23 -69.33 -16.01
C LYS A 334 24.93 -68.75 -15.45
N GLU A 335 24.04 -69.60 -14.95
CA GLU A 335 22.83 -69.16 -14.25
C GLU A 335 23.19 -68.15 -13.17
N PHE A 336 22.57 -66.97 -13.25
CA PHE A 336 22.79 -65.86 -12.35
C PHE A 336 22.16 -66.18 -11.00
N VAL A 337 22.92 -66.75 -10.06
CA VAL A 337 22.50 -66.77 -8.66
C VAL A 337 22.68 -65.36 -8.10
N GLU A 338 21.61 -64.58 -8.06
CA GLU A 338 21.62 -63.24 -7.46
C GLU A 338 22.14 -63.30 -6.02
N SER A 339 23.25 -62.60 -5.76
CA SER A 339 23.81 -62.52 -4.42
C SER A 339 22.82 -61.80 -3.48
N ARG A 340 22.79 -62.21 -2.20
CA ARG A 340 21.97 -61.57 -1.15
C ARG A 340 22.16 -60.04 -1.12
N GLN A 341 23.38 -59.59 -1.42
CA GLN A 341 23.77 -58.18 -1.46
C GLN A 341 23.11 -57.42 -2.62
N GLN A 342 22.96 -58.03 -3.79
CA GLN A 342 22.25 -57.42 -4.93
C GLN A 342 20.75 -57.31 -4.68
N ARG A 343 20.13 -58.33 -4.05
CA ARG A 343 18.72 -58.26 -3.63
C ARG A 343 18.47 -57.17 -2.60
N ILE A 344 19.37 -57.02 -1.62
CA ILE A 344 19.30 -55.93 -0.63
C ILE A 344 19.45 -54.57 -1.32
N MET A 345 20.41 -54.40 -2.24
CA MET A 345 20.57 -53.13 -2.96
C MET A 345 19.37 -52.79 -3.85
N ARG A 346 18.78 -53.76 -4.56
CA ARG A 346 17.56 -53.56 -5.36
C ARG A 346 16.37 -53.21 -4.47
N PHE A 347 16.21 -53.89 -3.34
CA PHE A 347 15.17 -53.57 -2.37
C PHE A 347 15.33 -52.15 -1.81
N MET A 348 16.55 -51.76 -1.41
CA MET A 348 16.85 -50.39 -0.97
C MET A 348 16.59 -49.35 -2.07
N ALA A 349 16.90 -49.65 -3.33
CA ALA A 349 16.61 -48.76 -4.45
C ALA A 349 15.10 -48.59 -4.69
N ILE A 350 14.31 -49.67 -4.58
CA ILE A 350 12.84 -49.61 -4.69
C ILE A 350 12.25 -48.82 -3.52
N VAL A 351 12.72 -49.05 -2.29
CA VAL A 351 12.30 -48.28 -1.11
C VAL A 351 12.68 -46.80 -1.28
N GLY A 352 13.88 -46.49 -1.77
CA GLY A 352 14.31 -45.13 -2.06
C GLY A 352 13.46 -44.44 -3.13
N LEU A 353 13.12 -45.16 -4.21
CA LEU A 353 12.23 -44.65 -5.25
C LEU A 353 10.80 -44.42 -4.71
N GLY A 354 10.30 -45.34 -3.87
CA GLY A 354 9.04 -45.18 -3.15
C GLY A 354 9.06 -43.95 -2.23
N TYR A 355 10.15 -43.72 -1.50
CA TYR A 355 10.35 -42.54 -0.67
C TYR A 355 10.32 -41.25 -1.50
N ILE A 356 11.02 -41.20 -2.63
CA ILE A 356 11.00 -40.03 -3.53
C ILE A 356 9.59 -39.78 -4.08
N ALA A 357 8.89 -40.83 -4.53
CA ALA A 357 7.53 -40.69 -5.04
C ALA A 357 6.54 -40.22 -3.95
N MET A 358 6.64 -40.77 -2.74
CA MET A 358 5.81 -40.36 -1.61
C MET A 358 6.11 -38.93 -1.15
N THR A 359 7.37 -38.51 -1.13
CA THR A 359 7.74 -37.13 -0.77
C THR A 359 7.26 -36.14 -1.83
N LEU A 360 7.42 -36.44 -3.13
CA LEU A 360 6.86 -35.63 -4.21
C LEU A 360 5.34 -35.52 -4.14
N ALA A 361 4.64 -36.65 -3.96
CA ALA A 361 3.19 -36.68 -3.82
C ALA A 361 2.72 -35.94 -2.57
N GLY A 362 3.45 -36.07 -1.46
CA GLY A 362 3.19 -35.34 -0.21
C GLY A 362 3.38 -33.84 -0.37
N SER A 363 4.46 -33.40 -1.02
CA SER A 363 4.69 -31.97 -1.32
C SER A 363 3.61 -31.40 -2.24
N TYR A 364 3.24 -32.12 -3.30
CA TYR A 364 2.16 -31.70 -4.19
C TYR A 364 0.80 -31.66 -3.48
N GLY A 365 0.50 -32.68 -2.68
CA GLY A 365 -0.72 -32.73 -1.85
C GLY A 365 -0.77 -31.59 -0.82
N TYR A 366 0.37 -31.22 -0.22
CA TYR A 366 0.48 -30.06 0.66
C TYR A 366 0.14 -28.76 -0.07
N LEU A 367 0.65 -28.57 -1.29
CA LEU A 367 0.34 -27.38 -2.09
C LEU A 367 -1.16 -27.29 -2.44
N ILE A 368 -1.79 -28.41 -2.81
CA ILE A 368 -3.24 -28.44 -3.04
C ILE A 368 -4.01 -28.07 -1.76
N LEU A 369 -3.62 -28.65 -0.62
CA LEU A 369 -4.30 -28.39 0.65
C LEU A 369 -4.16 -26.93 1.10
N THR A 370 -3.01 -26.32 0.82
CA THR A 370 -2.68 -24.95 1.24
C THR A 370 -2.98 -23.88 0.20
N GLU A 371 -3.44 -24.25 -1.00
CA GLU A 371 -3.77 -23.31 -2.08
C GLU A 371 -4.76 -22.24 -1.61
N SER A 372 -5.85 -22.67 -0.95
CA SER A 372 -6.90 -21.74 -0.48
C SER A 372 -6.45 -20.79 0.63
N THR A 373 -5.51 -21.21 1.47
CA THR A 373 -4.98 -20.39 2.57
C THR A 373 -3.87 -19.48 2.09
N MET A 374 -2.98 -19.95 1.21
CA MET A 374 -1.87 -19.18 0.65
C MET A 374 -2.30 -18.21 -0.47
N ALA A 375 -3.59 -18.20 -0.83
CA ALA A 375 -4.12 -17.30 -1.86
C ALA A 375 -4.05 -15.81 -1.51
N ASN A 376 -3.88 -15.46 -0.22
CA ASN A 376 -3.78 -14.07 0.25
C ASN A 376 -2.79 -13.92 1.40
N ASP A 377 -2.32 -12.69 1.63
CA ASP A 377 -1.30 -12.39 2.65
C ASP A 377 -1.77 -12.54 4.09
N PHE A 378 -3.08 -12.56 4.31
CA PHE A 378 -3.66 -12.81 5.64
C PHE A 378 -3.60 -14.29 6.03
N TRP A 379 -3.29 -15.19 5.07
CA TRP A 379 -3.37 -16.63 5.23
C TRP A 379 -4.77 -17.11 5.65
N TRP A 380 -5.79 -16.38 5.22
CA TRP A 380 -7.18 -16.63 5.57
C TRP A 380 -7.87 -17.32 4.39
N ALA A 381 -8.22 -18.60 4.58
CA ALA A 381 -8.95 -19.36 3.57
C ALA A 381 -10.17 -18.59 3.05
N THR A 382 -10.34 -18.60 1.71
CA THR A 382 -11.46 -17.99 0.98
C THR A 382 -11.66 -16.48 1.18
N PHE A 383 -10.70 -15.78 1.79
CA PHE A 383 -10.75 -14.32 1.91
C PHE A 383 -10.65 -13.67 0.53
N ASN A 384 -11.74 -13.04 0.09
CA ASN A 384 -11.82 -12.31 -1.16
C ASN A 384 -12.03 -10.80 -0.91
N THR A 385 -11.61 -9.99 -1.87
CA THR A 385 -11.76 -8.53 -1.79
C THR A 385 -13.20 -8.09 -2.04
N THR A 386 -14.00 -8.89 -2.77
CA THR A 386 -15.37 -8.56 -3.18
C THR A 386 -16.44 -8.86 -2.14
N GLY A 387 -16.17 -9.72 -1.15
CA GLY A 387 -17.15 -10.14 -0.14
C GLY A 387 -16.60 -10.08 1.29
N ALA A 388 -15.53 -10.82 1.58
CA ALA A 388 -14.98 -10.91 2.94
C ALA A 388 -14.40 -9.56 3.42
N GLN A 389 -13.59 -8.90 2.57
CA GLN A 389 -13.02 -7.59 2.92
C GLN A 389 -14.10 -6.52 3.11
N THR A 390 -15.10 -6.49 2.23
CA THR A 390 -16.19 -5.51 2.28
C THR A 390 -17.10 -5.76 3.47
N TYR A 391 -17.41 -7.02 3.79
CA TYR A 391 -18.15 -7.42 5.00
C TYR A 391 -17.42 -6.94 6.26
N LEU A 392 -16.14 -7.26 6.42
CA LEU A 392 -15.36 -6.79 7.56
C LEU A 392 -15.37 -5.27 7.65
N SER A 393 -15.12 -4.60 6.53
CA SER A 393 -15.11 -3.13 6.48
C SER A 393 -16.46 -2.53 6.89
N MET A 394 -17.57 -3.16 6.49
CA MET A 394 -18.93 -2.76 6.85
C MET A 394 -19.25 -2.98 8.32
N VAL A 395 -18.95 -4.16 8.84
CA VAL A 395 -19.15 -4.50 10.26
C VAL A 395 -18.39 -3.50 11.13
N PHE A 396 -17.10 -3.27 10.87
CA PHE A 396 -16.32 -2.28 11.60
C PHE A 396 -16.86 -0.86 11.41
N THR A 397 -17.27 -0.49 10.19
CA THR A 397 -17.86 0.82 9.90
C THR A 397 -19.13 1.09 10.68
N SER A 398 -19.99 0.08 10.83
CA SER A 398 -21.23 0.14 11.61
C SER A 398 -20.93 0.17 13.11
N GLN A 399 -20.09 -0.73 13.61
CA GLN A 399 -19.77 -0.82 15.04
C GLN A 399 -19.08 0.44 15.56
N LEU A 400 -18.21 1.08 14.77
CA LEU A 400 -17.57 2.35 15.15
C LEU A 400 -18.55 3.52 15.32
N GLN A 401 -19.76 3.45 14.74
CA GLN A 401 -20.81 4.45 14.98
C GLN A 401 -21.59 4.21 16.28
N LEU A 402 -21.56 2.97 16.78
CA LEU A 402 -22.36 2.54 17.91
C LEU A 402 -21.55 2.48 19.20
N SER A 403 -20.28 2.09 19.12
CA SER A 403 -19.39 1.96 20.26
C SER A 403 -17.96 2.35 19.91
N SER A 404 -17.27 2.94 20.88
CA SER A 404 -15.82 3.22 20.81
C SER A 404 -14.96 2.04 21.28
N ARG A 405 -15.55 1.05 21.94
CA ARG A 405 -14.86 -0.15 22.44
C ARG A 405 -15.75 -1.38 22.37
N VAL A 406 -15.17 -2.49 21.92
CA VAL A 406 -15.81 -3.81 21.91
C VAL A 406 -14.85 -4.77 22.61
N ALA A 407 -15.38 -5.64 23.47
CA ALA A 407 -14.58 -6.73 24.06
C ALA A 407 -14.06 -7.66 22.94
N PRO A 408 -13.01 -8.47 23.18
CA PRO A 408 -12.62 -9.49 22.23
C PRO A 408 -13.80 -10.42 21.92
N THR A 409 -14.36 -10.33 20.73
CA THR A 409 -15.53 -11.10 20.28
C THR A 409 -15.25 -11.83 18.97
N GLN A 410 -15.99 -12.91 18.76
CA GLN A 410 -16.00 -13.67 17.52
C GLN A 410 -16.89 -12.97 16.48
N ILE A 411 -16.30 -12.58 15.35
CA ILE A 411 -16.97 -11.80 14.29
C ILE A 411 -17.89 -12.66 13.40
N ASP A 412 -17.76 -13.98 13.47
CA ASP A 412 -18.61 -14.99 12.79
C ASP A 412 -19.91 -15.28 13.55
N THR A 413 -20.17 -14.57 14.65
CA THR A 413 -21.44 -14.67 15.37
C THR A 413 -22.56 -13.95 14.62
N VAL A 414 -23.78 -14.49 14.72
CA VAL A 414 -25.00 -13.95 14.07
C VAL A 414 -25.29 -12.49 14.46
N LEU A 415 -24.83 -12.05 15.63
CA LEU A 415 -25.00 -10.69 16.15
C LEU A 415 -24.34 -9.62 15.26
N TYR A 416 -23.28 -9.97 14.53
CA TYR A 416 -22.57 -9.07 13.62
C TYR A 416 -22.96 -9.27 12.15
N GLY A 417 -24.03 -10.03 11.88
CA GLY A 417 -24.58 -10.14 10.54
C GLY A 417 -24.94 -8.77 9.97
N ASP A 418 -24.68 -8.56 8.69
CA ASP A 418 -25.03 -7.33 7.99
C ASP A 418 -26.16 -7.58 6.99
N THR A 419 -27.21 -6.78 7.09
CA THR A 419 -28.39 -6.84 6.21
C THR A 419 -28.31 -5.84 5.06
N GLY A 420 -27.30 -4.97 5.04
CA GLY A 420 -27.16 -3.90 4.05
C GLY A 420 -26.66 -4.37 2.68
N ALA A 421 -26.02 -5.54 2.59
CA ALA A 421 -25.47 -6.06 1.34
C ALA A 421 -25.48 -7.59 1.25
N TRP A 422 -25.56 -8.09 0.02
CA TRP A 422 -25.33 -9.50 -0.29
C TRP A 422 -23.87 -9.75 -0.65
N TYR A 423 -23.11 -10.34 0.27
CA TYR A 423 -21.66 -10.59 0.12
C TYR A 423 -21.28 -11.76 -0.80
N GLY A 424 -22.28 -12.48 -1.33
CA GLY A 424 -22.08 -13.43 -2.43
C GLY A 424 -22.14 -12.79 -3.82
N ALA A 425 -22.33 -11.46 -3.92
CA ALA A 425 -22.36 -10.76 -5.20
C ALA A 425 -20.97 -10.69 -5.84
N ALA A 426 -20.92 -10.54 -7.17
CA ALA A 426 -19.66 -10.37 -7.90
C ALA A 426 -18.88 -9.12 -7.47
N LYS A 427 -19.59 -8.08 -6.98
CA LYS A 427 -19.03 -6.85 -6.42
C LYS A 427 -19.91 -6.37 -5.27
N THR A 428 -19.29 -5.85 -4.22
CA THR A 428 -19.97 -5.12 -3.16
C THR A 428 -19.21 -3.82 -2.84
N SER A 429 -19.90 -2.83 -2.30
CA SER A 429 -19.34 -1.49 -2.05
C SER A 429 -19.38 -1.13 -0.57
N ILE A 430 -18.37 -0.39 -0.11
CA ILE A 430 -18.34 0.15 1.24
C ILE A 430 -19.02 1.54 1.25
N ALA A 431 -20.29 1.60 1.65
CA ALA A 431 -20.97 2.84 2.01
C ALA A 431 -20.58 3.35 3.41
N THR A 432 -20.37 4.66 3.53
CA THR A 432 -20.11 5.35 4.80
C THR A 432 -20.94 6.63 4.84
N SER A 433 -21.50 6.98 6.01
CA SER A 433 -22.26 8.22 6.17
C SER A 433 -21.39 9.46 5.90
N PRO A 434 -21.84 10.42 5.07
CA PRO A 434 -21.12 11.67 4.84
C PRO A 434 -20.91 12.51 6.12
N LEU A 435 -21.73 12.30 7.15
CA LEU A 435 -21.68 13.00 8.43
C LEU A 435 -20.75 12.32 9.44
N TYR A 436 -20.18 11.15 9.12
CA TYR A 436 -19.37 10.36 10.04
C TYR A 436 -18.16 11.14 10.57
N ALA A 437 -17.43 11.82 9.70
CA ALA A 437 -16.26 12.60 10.09
C ALA A 437 -16.63 13.77 11.05
N THR A 438 -17.80 14.37 10.88
CA THR A 438 -18.33 15.40 11.80
C THR A 438 -18.80 14.78 13.12
N ALA A 439 -19.31 13.55 13.13
CA ALA A 439 -19.68 12.87 14.35
C ALA A 439 -18.45 12.57 15.23
N ILE A 440 -17.34 12.13 14.62
CA ILE A 440 -16.07 11.85 15.32
C ILE A 440 -15.51 13.08 16.03
N GLU A 441 -15.69 14.28 15.48
CA GLU A 441 -15.22 15.52 16.12
C GLU A 441 -15.69 15.59 17.58
N ASN A 442 -16.94 15.16 17.85
CA ASN A 442 -17.51 15.14 19.19
C ASN A 442 -16.99 14.00 20.10
N GLU A 443 -16.37 12.96 19.55
CA GLU A 443 -15.85 11.81 20.28
C GLU A 443 -14.35 11.96 20.61
N ALA A 444 -13.63 12.75 19.82
CA ALA A 444 -12.18 12.96 19.95
C ALA A 444 -11.78 14.04 20.99
N HIS A 445 -12.60 14.28 22.01
CA HIS A 445 -12.39 15.33 23.01
C HIS A 445 -11.47 14.96 24.19
N SER A 446 -10.79 13.81 24.16
CA SER A 446 -9.87 13.45 25.26
C SER A 446 -8.71 14.44 25.29
N LEU A 447 -8.39 14.98 26.48
CA LEU A 447 -7.38 16.03 26.60
C LEU A 447 -6.01 15.60 26.07
N SER A 448 -5.65 14.32 26.24
CA SER A 448 -4.42 13.76 25.68
C SER A 448 -4.38 13.85 24.15
N ASN A 449 -5.45 13.42 23.48
CA ASN A 449 -5.53 13.49 22.01
C ASN A 449 -5.54 14.94 21.52
N VAL A 450 -6.19 15.83 22.26
CA VAL A 450 -6.26 17.27 21.94
C VAL A 450 -4.87 17.90 22.04
N VAL A 451 -4.13 17.68 23.13
CA VAL A 451 -2.77 18.21 23.31
C VAL A 451 -1.84 17.71 22.20
N VAL A 452 -1.90 16.41 21.88
CA VAL A 452 -1.13 15.84 20.75
C VAL A 452 -1.53 16.48 19.42
N GLY A 453 -2.83 16.66 19.20
CA GLY A 453 -3.38 17.26 17.98
C GLY A 453 -2.95 18.72 17.80
N LEU A 454 -3.01 19.52 18.87
CA LEU A 454 -2.58 20.93 18.87
C LEU A 454 -1.08 21.05 18.57
N ARG A 455 -0.25 20.21 19.19
CA ARG A 455 1.22 20.20 18.97
C ARG A 455 1.63 19.79 17.57
N LYS A 456 0.81 18.95 16.91
CA LYS A 456 1.04 18.52 15.52
C LYS A 456 0.43 19.46 14.49
N MET A 457 -0.51 20.32 14.90
CA MET A 457 -1.17 21.26 14.00
C MET A 457 -0.16 22.29 13.48
N ASP A 458 -0.27 22.63 12.20
CA ASP A 458 0.42 23.76 11.59
C ASP A 458 0.02 25.06 12.31
N GLY A 459 1.01 25.83 12.77
CA GLY A 459 0.78 27.09 13.49
C GLY A 459 -0.10 28.08 12.74
N CYS A 460 -0.05 28.10 11.40
CA CYS A 460 -0.89 28.97 10.58
C CYS A 460 -2.37 28.55 10.60
N GLN A 461 -2.68 27.28 10.93
CA GLN A 461 -4.05 26.76 11.03
C GLN A 461 -4.66 26.93 12.43
N VAL A 462 -3.86 27.30 13.44
CA VAL A 462 -4.30 27.37 14.84
C VAL A 462 -5.46 28.36 15.05
N PRO A 463 -5.42 29.62 14.56
CA PRO A 463 -6.56 30.54 14.73
C PRO A 463 -7.83 30.12 13.99
N TRP A 464 -7.75 29.15 13.09
CA TRP A 464 -8.93 28.59 12.43
C TRP A 464 -9.68 27.59 13.32
N ILE A 465 -9.13 27.14 14.46
CA ILE A 465 -9.87 26.36 15.44
C ILE A 465 -11.13 27.15 15.81
N PHE A 466 -12.29 26.57 15.51
CA PHE A 466 -13.54 27.31 15.59
C PHE A 466 -14.05 27.30 17.03
N SER A 467 -13.49 28.20 17.83
CA SER A 467 -13.87 28.44 19.22
C SER A 467 -13.99 29.92 19.46
N ALA A 468 -15.00 30.32 20.22
CA ALA A 468 -15.19 31.70 20.62
C ALA A 468 -14.64 31.88 22.03
N TYR A 469 -13.38 32.30 22.09
CA TYR A 469 -12.58 32.40 23.32
C TYR A 469 -13.20 33.36 24.34
N CYS A 470 -13.16 32.94 25.60
CA CYS A 470 -13.68 33.67 26.76
C CYS A 470 -12.56 34.27 27.61
N TYR A 471 -11.43 33.57 27.70
CA TYR A 471 -10.31 33.95 28.53
C TYR A 471 -9.01 33.76 27.76
N VAL A 472 -8.02 34.58 28.07
CA VAL A 472 -6.69 34.39 27.49
C VAL A 472 -5.93 33.28 28.21
N ASP A 473 -6.03 33.21 29.54
CA ASP A 473 -5.28 32.29 30.40
C ASP A 473 -6.18 31.35 31.22
N PHE A 474 -5.63 30.21 31.64
CA PHE A 474 -6.35 29.23 32.46
C PHE A 474 -6.78 29.77 33.83
N ASP A 475 -6.06 30.77 34.36
CA ASP A 475 -6.41 31.42 35.63
C ASP A 475 -7.52 32.48 35.47
N ARG A 476 -7.99 32.74 34.24
CA ARG A 476 -9.07 33.68 33.92
C ARG A 476 -8.76 35.11 34.38
N ARG A 477 -7.50 35.50 34.36
CA ARG A 477 -7.05 36.86 34.70
C ARG A 477 -7.45 37.86 33.62
N TRP A 478 -7.46 37.43 32.37
CA TRP A 478 -7.80 38.29 31.23
C TRP A 478 -9.02 37.74 30.49
N GLU A 479 -10.10 38.52 30.52
CA GLU A 479 -11.34 38.21 29.80
C GLU A 479 -11.28 38.69 28.33
N MET A 480 -11.90 37.93 27.43
CA MET A 480 -11.80 38.14 25.98
C MET A 480 -13.15 38.06 25.24
N ALA A 481 -14.25 37.67 25.89
CA ALA A 481 -15.51 37.48 25.17
C ALA A 481 -16.04 38.77 24.53
N ASN A 482 -16.48 38.68 23.27
CA ASN A 482 -16.92 39.80 22.45
C ASN A 482 -18.20 40.53 22.92
N SER A 483 -18.91 40.01 23.93
CA SER A 483 -20.05 40.68 24.57
C SER A 483 -20.14 40.32 26.05
N ALA A 484 -20.76 41.20 26.84
CA ALA A 484 -20.98 40.95 28.26
C ALA A 484 -21.87 39.70 28.49
N GLY A 485 -22.91 39.52 27.68
CA GLY A 485 -23.78 38.34 27.76
C GLY A 485 -23.02 37.03 27.49
N LYS A 486 -22.09 37.04 26.53
CA LYS A 486 -21.21 35.89 26.29
C LYS A 486 -20.27 35.65 27.46
N GLN A 487 -19.65 36.69 28.02
CA GLN A 487 -18.76 36.58 29.18
C GLN A 487 -19.47 35.91 30.37
N THR A 488 -20.74 36.26 30.62
CA THR A 488 -21.56 35.59 31.64
C THR A 488 -21.79 34.11 31.33
N ARG A 489 -22.07 33.75 30.07
CA ARG A 489 -22.21 32.33 29.66
C ARG A 489 -20.92 31.53 29.85
N CYS A 490 -19.76 32.14 29.63
CA CYS A 490 -18.46 31.49 29.82
C CYS A 490 -18.26 30.96 31.26
N LEU A 491 -18.97 31.52 32.26
CA LEU A 491 -18.94 31.00 33.62
C LEU A 491 -19.46 29.56 33.75
N SER A 492 -20.35 29.14 32.85
CA SER A 492 -20.87 27.77 32.76
C SER A 492 -19.96 26.82 31.96
N GLU A 493 -18.96 27.36 31.26
CA GLU A 493 -18.07 26.60 30.37
C GLU A 493 -16.63 26.49 30.90
N LYS A 494 -16.42 26.76 32.20
CA LYS A 494 -15.09 26.78 32.84
C LYS A 494 -14.31 25.46 32.69
N THR A 495 -15.01 24.34 32.55
CA THR A 495 -14.43 23.00 32.39
C THR A 495 -14.03 22.67 30.95
N ASN A 496 -14.36 23.53 29.99
CA ASN A 496 -14.04 23.36 28.58
C ASN A 496 -12.75 24.11 28.21
N GLY A 497 -11.67 23.39 27.90
CA GLY A 497 -10.39 23.96 27.53
C GLY A 497 -10.44 24.83 26.27
N ALA A 498 -11.41 24.61 25.38
CA ALA A 498 -11.52 25.34 24.11
C ALA A 498 -11.88 26.82 24.29
N VAL A 499 -12.40 27.24 25.46
CA VAL A 499 -12.72 28.65 25.72
C VAL A 499 -11.51 29.47 26.18
N TYR A 500 -10.37 28.82 26.43
CA TYR A 500 -9.14 29.45 26.89
C TYR A 500 -8.13 29.54 25.74
N LEU A 501 -7.65 30.74 25.42
CA LEU A 501 -6.67 30.93 24.36
C LEU A 501 -5.33 30.24 24.69
N GLU A 502 -4.97 30.18 25.98
CA GLU A 502 -3.78 29.49 26.48
C GLU A 502 -3.71 28.02 26.04
N SER A 503 -4.85 27.33 25.91
CA SER A 503 -4.90 25.93 25.49
C SER A 503 -4.20 25.71 24.14
N ILE A 504 -4.47 26.60 23.18
CA ILE A 504 -3.88 26.54 21.84
C ILE A 504 -2.49 27.14 21.81
N LEU A 505 -2.25 28.26 22.51
CA LEU A 505 -0.96 28.96 22.47
C LEU A 505 0.17 28.15 23.14
N ARG A 506 -0.10 27.47 24.26
CA ARG A 506 0.89 26.60 24.93
C ARG A 506 1.32 25.41 24.10
N ASN A 507 0.49 25.00 23.14
CA ASN A 507 0.64 23.77 22.38
C ASN A 507 0.86 24.03 20.89
N ALA A 508 0.88 25.27 20.43
CA ALA A 508 1.12 25.61 19.04
C ALA A 508 2.61 25.54 18.69
N GLN A 509 2.89 25.32 17.39
CA GLN A 509 4.21 25.52 16.83
C GLN A 509 4.47 27.03 16.71
N TRP A 510 5.15 27.61 17.71
CA TRP A 510 5.32 29.06 17.85
C TRP A 510 5.99 29.74 16.66
N ASN A 511 6.98 29.11 16.03
CA ASN A 511 7.66 29.67 14.86
C ASN A 511 6.68 29.89 13.69
N ASP A 512 5.91 28.85 13.34
CA ASP A 512 4.91 28.90 12.28
C ASP A 512 3.76 29.86 12.63
N LEU A 513 3.26 29.78 13.87
CA LEU A 513 2.19 30.64 14.38
C LEU A 513 2.57 32.12 14.26
N MET A 514 3.76 32.50 14.74
CA MET A 514 4.23 33.88 14.72
C MET A 514 4.52 34.36 13.30
N SER A 515 4.96 33.48 12.38
CA SER A 515 5.16 33.84 10.98
C SER A 515 3.88 34.27 10.27
N CYS A 516 2.74 33.65 10.61
CA CYS A 516 1.45 33.90 9.98
C CYS A 516 0.62 34.97 10.70
N TRP A 517 0.63 34.95 12.03
CA TRP A 517 -0.31 35.67 12.89
C TRP A 517 0.35 36.55 13.95
N GLY A 518 1.69 36.66 13.96
CA GLY A 518 2.44 37.30 15.04
C GLY A 518 2.05 38.75 15.29
N ASP A 519 1.95 39.56 14.23
CA ASP A 519 1.59 40.97 14.32
C ASP A 519 0.14 41.17 14.81
N ASP A 520 -0.78 40.33 14.32
CA ASP A 520 -2.20 40.42 14.69
C ASP A 520 -2.41 39.97 16.14
N LEU A 521 -1.77 38.88 16.56
CA LEU A 521 -1.80 38.38 17.94
C LEU A 521 -1.13 39.37 18.90
N ASN A 522 -0.04 40.01 18.47
CA ASN A 522 0.63 41.03 19.25
C ASN A 522 -0.29 42.23 19.49
N THR A 523 -0.92 42.73 18.43
CA THR A 523 -1.86 43.86 18.49
C THR A 523 -3.09 43.51 19.34
N ALA A 524 -3.69 42.35 19.10
CA ALA A 524 -4.96 41.98 19.69
C ALA A 524 -4.85 41.52 21.15
N VAL A 525 -3.77 40.80 21.49
CA VAL A 525 -3.64 40.07 22.77
C VAL A 525 -2.32 40.37 23.49
N PHE A 526 -1.15 40.19 22.86
CA PHE A 526 0.11 40.20 23.60
C PHE A 526 0.55 41.58 24.10
N ALA A 527 0.42 42.64 23.32
CA ALA A 527 0.78 43.99 23.74
C ALA A 527 -0.06 44.50 24.94
N PRO A 528 -1.41 44.34 24.94
CA PRO A 528 -2.25 44.64 26.10
C PRO A 528 -1.85 43.90 27.39
N ILE A 529 -1.53 42.61 27.28
CA ILE A 529 -1.20 41.77 28.45
C ILE A 529 0.24 42.01 28.92
N GLY A 530 1.16 42.24 27.97
CA GLY A 530 2.57 42.54 28.20
C GLY A 530 2.83 43.85 28.93
N ALA A 531 1.80 44.68 29.13
CA ALA A 531 1.87 45.85 30.02
C ALA A 531 2.01 45.46 31.51
N THR A 532 1.70 44.22 31.89
CA THR A 532 1.77 43.72 33.28
C THR A 532 2.93 42.73 33.46
N ASN A 533 3.53 42.67 34.66
CA ASN A 533 4.59 41.71 34.97
C ASN A 533 4.08 40.26 34.86
N ASP A 534 2.87 40.02 35.36
CA ASP A 534 2.19 38.73 35.26
C ASP A 534 1.96 38.30 33.81
N GLY A 535 1.62 39.24 32.93
CA GLY A 535 1.43 39.01 31.51
C GLY A 535 2.72 38.67 30.77
N LYS A 536 3.83 39.35 31.09
CA LYS A 536 5.16 39.01 30.55
C LYS A 536 5.60 37.61 30.97
N ALA A 537 5.43 37.28 32.26
CA ALA A 537 5.76 35.96 32.80
C ALA A 537 4.90 34.85 32.15
N TRP A 538 3.60 35.10 32.00
CA TRP A 538 2.70 34.18 31.31
C TRP A 538 3.12 33.97 29.85
N LEU A 539 3.36 35.04 29.10
CA LEU A 539 3.75 34.96 27.69
C LEU A 539 5.05 34.16 27.50
N GLN A 540 6.05 34.41 28.34
CA GLN A 540 7.30 33.64 28.32
C GLN A 540 7.05 32.15 28.62
N ALA A 541 6.24 31.84 29.64
CA ALA A 541 5.92 30.46 30.00
C ALA A 541 5.12 29.72 28.92
N THR A 542 4.24 30.41 28.19
CA THR A 542 3.47 29.86 27.07
C THR A 542 4.35 29.58 25.85
N GLN A 543 5.32 30.46 25.58
CA GLN A 543 6.27 30.34 24.46
C GLN A 543 7.27 29.20 24.63
N THR A 544 7.80 29.04 25.85
CA THR A 544 8.84 28.04 26.13
C THR A 544 8.28 26.76 26.74
N ASN A 545 7.02 26.44 26.48
CA ASN A 545 6.38 25.25 27.04
C ASN A 545 7.02 23.97 26.47
N ALA A 546 7.72 23.22 27.32
CA ALA A 546 8.36 21.95 26.98
C ALA A 546 7.78 20.77 27.77
N LEU A 547 6.63 20.95 28.42
CA LEU A 547 5.99 19.90 29.22
C LEU A 547 5.66 18.66 28.37
N THR A 548 5.75 17.48 28.97
CA THR A 548 5.26 16.25 28.33
C THR A 548 3.75 16.33 28.13
N VAL A 549 3.18 15.50 27.24
CA VAL A 549 1.72 15.46 27.03
C VAL A 549 0.98 15.13 28.33
N ALA A 550 1.52 14.22 29.14
CA ALA A 550 0.91 13.83 30.41
C ALA A 550 0.92 15.00 31.41
N ASP A 551 2.04 15.72 31.54
CA ASP A 551 2.16 16.85 32.46
C ASP A 551 1.30 18.04 32.04
N GLU A 552 1.18 18.30 30.73
CA GLU A 552 0.28 19.33 30.21
C GLU A 552 -1.19 19.00 30.53
N VAL A 553 -1.61 17.74 30.37
CA VAL A 553 -2.96 17.29 30.75
C VAL A 553 -3.18 17.38 32.27
N ASN A 554 -2.17 17.06 33.08
CA ASN A 554 -2.22 17.22 34.53
C ASN A 554 -2.38 18.70 34.92
N LEU A 555 -1.73 19.62 34.21
CA LEU A 555 -1.90 21.06 34.42
C LEU A 555 -3.33 21.51 34.09
N TRP A 556 -3.88 21.07 32.95
CA TRP A 556 -5.23 21.43 32.54
C TRP A 556 -6.27 20.92 33.56
N THR A 557 -6.14 19.66 33.97
CA THR A 557 -7.02 19.05 34.97
C THR A 557 -6.88 19.70 36.35
N ALA A 558 -5.67 20.10 36.76
CA ALA A 558 -5.44 20.88 37.99
C ALA A 558 -6.14 22.26 37.96
N LYS A 559 -6.32 22.85 36.77
CA LYS A 559 -7.10 24.07 36.55
C LYS A 559 -8.61 23.83 36.36
N GLY A 560 -9.07 22.58 36.53
CA GLY A 560 -10.48 22.19 36.43
C GLY A 560 -10.98 21.99 34.99
N ILE A 561 -10.07 21.89 34.02
CA ILE A 561 -10.41 21.63 32.61
C ILE A 561 -10.47 20.11 32.40
N THR A 562 -11.61 19.63 31.92
CA THR A 562 -11.87 18.18 31.73
C THR A 562 -12.25 17.82 30.31
N THR A 563 -12.70 18.79 29.52
CA THR A 563 -13.17 18.57 28.14
C THR A 563 -12.57 19.64 27.23
N TYR A 564 -12.54 19.36 25.93
CA TYR A 564 -12.19 20.34 24.92
C TYR A 564 -13.18 20.21 23.77
N ALA A 565 -14.19 21.06 23.75
CA ALA A 565 -15.27 21.05 22.78
C ALA A 565 -15.31 22.38 22.01
N THR A 566 -15.08 22.31 20.71
CA THR A 566 -15.16 23.43 19.77
C THR A 566 -16.61 23.76 19.42
N GLN A 567 -16.83 24.91 18.77
CA GLN A 567 -18.13 25.22 18.21
C GLN A 567 -18.37 24.44 16.92
N TRP A 568 -19.64 24.14 16.65
CA TRP A 568 -20.02 23.53 15.39
C TRP A 568 -19.97 24.54 14.26
N GLN A 569 -19.50 24.10 13.11
CA GLN A 569 -19.37 24.94 11.92
C GLN A 569 -19.61 24.15 10.64
N ASN A 570 -19.93 24.86 9.55
CA ASN A 570 -20.21 24.24 8.26
C ASN A 570 -19.20 24.60 7.14
N PHE A 571 -18.19 25.42 7.45
CA PHE A 571 -17.17 25.90 6.52
C PHE A 571 -15.91 25.03 6.49
N LYS A 572 -15.78 24.04 7.36
CA LYS A 572 -14.76 22.99 7.33
C LYS A 572 -15.49 21.66 7.28
N ARG A 573 -15.09 20.84 6.32
CA ARG A 573 -15.44 19.43 6.26
C ARG A 573 -14.31 18.66 6.91
N PRO A 574 -14.52 18.03 8.09
CA PRO A 574 -13.51 17.17 8.69
C PRO A 574 -13.20 15.98 7.77
N GLY A 575 -11.92 15.62 7.70
CA GLY A 575 -11.46 14.40 7.05
C GLY A 575 -11.28 13.28 8.07
N VAL A 576 -11.43 12.03 7.66
CA VAL A 576 -11.18 10.86 8.50
C VAL A 576 -10.33 9.85 7.74
N MET A 577 -9.43 9.17 8.45
CA MET A 577 -8.68 8.04 7.94
C MET A 577 -8.69 6.94 9.00
N GLU A 578 -9.34 5.82 8.69
CA GLU A 578 -9.50 4.69 9.60
C GLU A 578 -8.99 3.41 8.97
N PHE A 579 -8.32 2.61 9.79
CA PHE A 579 -7.76 1.33 9.39
C PHE A 579 -8.12 0.25 10.41
N VAL A 580 -8.31 -0.97 9.94
CA VAL A 580 -8.42 -2.18 10.75
C VAL A 580 -7.19 -3.04 10.47
N SER A 581 -6.51 -3.53 11.50
CA SER A 581 -5.36 -4.42 11.31
C SER A 581 -5.77 -5.88 11.49
N ILE A 582 -5.59 -6.70 10.44
CA ILE A 582 -5.76 -8.15 10.52
C ILE A 582 -4.42 -8.77 10.88
N ARG A 583 -4.37 -9.51 12.00
CA ARG A 583 -3.19 -10.26 12.42
C ARG A 583 -3.34 -11.73 12.03
N ASN A 584 -2.41 -12.24 11.25
CA ASN A 584 -2.41 -13.65 10.82
C ASN A 584 -1.87 -14.59 11.91
N ALA A 585 -1.90 -15.90 11.65
CA ALA A 585 -1.43 -16.93 12.58
C ALA A 585 0.08 -16.85 12.92
N PHE A 586 0.89 -16.21 12.06
CA PHE A 586 2.31 -15.97 12.31
C PHE A 586 2.57 -14.73 13.18
N GLY A 587 1.50 -14.01 13.57
CA GLY A 587 1.60 -12.81 14.37
C GLY A 587 1.92 -11.54 13.58
N ILE A 588 1.89 -11.59 12.25
CA ILE A 588 2.12 -10.44 11.35
C ILE A 588 0.79 -9.71 11.14
N SER A 589 0.81 -8.38 11.25
CA SER A 589 -0.39 -7.54 11.11
C SER A 589 -0.38 -6.76 9.80
N TYR A 590 -1.52 -6.78 9.11
CA TYR A 590 -1.75 -6.10 7.84
C TYR A 590 -2.89 -5.09 7.98
N PRO A 591 -2.65 -3.78 7.76
CA PRO A 591 -3.68 -2.76 7.86
C PRO A 591 -4.57 -2.74 6.61
N ILE A 592 -5.89 -2.68 6.82
CA ILE A 592 -6.92 -2.48 5.82
C ILE A 592 -7.53 -1.10 6.05
N THR A 593 -7.52 -0.25 5.02
CA THR A 593 -8.20 1.05 5.09
C THR A 593 -9.69 0.84 4.94
N ILE A 594 -10.48 1.22 5.94
CA ILE A 594 -11.94 1.08 5.91
C ILE A 594 -12.65 2.38 5.54
N LYS A 595 -12.06 3.54 5.89
CA LYS A 595 -12.60 4.87 5.55
C LYS A 595 -11.45 5.82 5.26
N LYS A 596 -11.61 6.63 4.21
CA LYS A 596 -10.69 7.70 3.86
C LYS A 596 -11.47 8.88 3.28
N SER A 597 -11.36 10.05 3.91
CA SER A 597 -11.87 11.31 3.40
C SER A 597 -10.89 12.45 3.71
N ASN A 598 -10.80 13.41 2.80
CA ASN A 598 -9.93 14.57 2.97
C ASN A 598 -10.66 15.69 3.70
N GLY A 599 -9.95 16.38 4.59
CA GLY A 599 -10.42 17.60 5.22
C GLY A 599 -10.33 18.78 4.26
N THR A 600 -11.36 19.63 4.17
CA THR A 600 -11.40 20.78 3.25
C THR A 600 -12.15 21.97 3.82
N PHE A 601 -11.75 23.18 3.43
CA PHE A 601 -12.49 24.41 3.70
C PHE A 601 -13.53 24.68 2.61
N ARG A 602 -14.66 25.25 3.00
CA ARG A 602 -15.85 25.56 2.20
C ARG A 602 -16.35 26.97 2.50
N LEU A 603 -15.44 27.94 2.47
CA LEU A 603 -15.70 29.33 2.86
C LEU A 603 -16.80 30.00 2.02
N ALA A 604 -16.90 29.68 0.72
CA ALA A 604 -17.92 30.28 -0.15
C ALA A 604 -19.37 29.82 0.15
N SER A 605 -19.54 28.63 0.74
CA SER A 605 -20.86 28.06 1.07
C SER A 605 -21.17 28.05 2.57
N GLN A 606 -20.41 28.81 3.36
CA GLN A 606 -20.58 28.87 4.80
C GLN A 606 -21.82 29.68 5.17
N TYR A 607 -22.50 29.27 6.25
CA TYR A 607 -23.57 30.06 6.85
C TYR A 607 -23.36 30.26 8.35
N THR A 608 -22.42 29.55 8.98
CA THR A 608 -22.16 29.65 10.43
C THR A 608 -21.46 30.94 10.85
N TYR A 609 -20.85 31.71 9.94
CA TYR A 609 -20.22 33.00 10.27
C TYR A 609 -21.20 34.04 10.82
N LYS A 610 -22.50 33.89 10.51
CA LYS A 610 -23.55 34.73 11.10
C LYS A 610 -23.63 34.52 12.62
N MET A 611 -23.35 33.32 13.12
CA MET A 611 -23.40 33.01 14.56
C MET A 611 -22.12 33.49 15.26
N TYR A 612 -20.97 33.10 14.71
CA TYR A 612 -19.63 33.58 15.03
C TYR A 612 -18.70 33.22 13.87
N TRP A 613 -17.73 34.05 13.51
CA TRP A 613 -16.87 33.81 12.33
C TRP A 613 -15.48 33.23 12.63
N GLY A 614 -15.11 33.02 13.89
CA GLY A 614 -13.82 32.44 14.28
C GLY A 614 -12.70 33.46 14.54
N LEU A 615 -11.71 33.05 15.35
CA LEU A 615 -10.58 33.89 15.76
C LEU A 615 -9.71 34.34 14.58
N ALA A 616 -9.51 33.47 13.58
CA ALA A 616 -8.77 33.86 12.36
C ALA A 616 -9.37 35.11 11.70
N ASN A 617 -10.69 35.18 11.59
CA ASN A 617 -11.36 36.37 11.02
C ASN A 617 -11.30 37.56 11.97
N ASP A 618 -11.38 37.34 13.29
CA ASP A 618 -11.15 38.41 14.27
C ASP A 618 -9.75 39.03 14.06
N LEU A 619 -8.69 38.20 13.95
CA LEU A 619 -7.32 38.64 13.74
C LEU A 619 -7.09 39.30 12.37
N LEU A 620 -7.67 38.79 11.29
CA LEU A 620 -7.59 39.45 9.98
C LEU A 620 -8.25 40.84 10.03
N ALA A 621 -9.38 40.95 10.74
CA ALA A 621 -10.09 42.20 10.91
C ALA A 621 -9.33 43.22 11.76
N THR A 622 -8.33 42.84 12.57
CA THR A 622 -7.45 43.81 13.26
C THR A 622 -6.38 44.38 12.34
N ARG A 623 -6.00 43.64 11.30
CA ARG A 623 -5.04 44.05 10.27
C ARG A 623 -5.65 44.98 9.23
N GLU A 624 -6.90 44.77 8.86
CA GLU A 624 -7.57 45.54 7.81
C GLU A 624 -7.89 46.97 8.27
N ASN A 625 -7.33 47.99 7.60
CA ASN A 625 -7.57 49.40 7.94
C ASN A 625 -9.03 49.84 7.81
N SER A 626 -9.80 49.20 6.91
CA SER A 626 -11.23 49.49 6.70
C SER A 626 -12.14 48.81 7.72
N SER A 627 -11.61 47.89 8.53
CA SER A 627 -12.38 47.15 9.52
C SER A 627 -12.58 47.97 10.80
N LEU A 628 -13.74 47.79 11.44
CA LEU A 628 -14.05 48.38 12.74
C LEU A 628 -13.14 47.85 13.86
N LEU A 629 -12.48 46.71 13.65
CA LEU A 629 -11.55 46.10 14.60
C LEU A 629 -10.09 46.52 14.39
N SER A 630 -9.80 47.39 13.42
CA SER A 630 -8.43 47.79 13.07
C SER A 630 -7.65 48.31 14.28
N GLY A 631 -6.50 47.69 14.57
CA GLY A 631 -5.63 48.08 15.69
C GLY A 631 -6.23 47.92 17.09
N LYS A 632 -7.36 47.22 17.24
CA LYS A 632 -8.05 47.03 18.53
C LYS A 632 -7.57 45.78 19.27
N SER A 633 -7.76 45.78 20.58
CA SER A 633 -7.46 44.63 21.46
C SER A 633 -8.71 43.79 21.73
N PHE A 634 -8.54 42.48 21.86
CA PHE A 634 -9.62 41.57 22.30
C PHE A 634 -9.69 41.41 23.82
N VAL A 635 -8.72 41.96 24.58
CA VAL A 635 -8.72 41.88 26.03
C VAL A 635 -9.66 42.94 26.59
N ARG A 636 -10.70 42.52 27.32
CA ARG A 636 -11.77 43.40 27.82
C ARG A 636 -11.29 44.50 28.75
N ALA A 637 -10.23 44.24 29.52
CA ALA A 637 -9.63 45.22 30.42
C ALA A 637 -8.70 46.24 29.73
N SER A 638 -8.46 46.09 28.42
CA SER A 638 -7.59 47.00 27.67
C SER A 638 -8.30 48.33 27.35
N ARG A 639 -7.53 49.42 27.28
CA ARG A 639 -8.03 50.76 26.89
C ARG A 639 -8.53 50.82 25.45
N ASN A 640 -8.10 49.91 24.59
CA ASN A 640 -8.46 49.84 23.17
C ASN A 640 -9.31 48.60 22.86
N TYR A 641 -10.14 48.15 23.80
CA TYR A 641 -10.97 46.97 23.63
C TYR A 641 -11.91 47.11 22.41
N ALA A 642 -11.94 46.07 21.57
CA ALA A 642 -12.53 46.13 20.24
C ALA A 642 -14.06 46.25 20.25
N PHE A 643 -14.72 45.73 21.29
CA PHE A 643 -16.19 45.67 21.38
C PHE A 643 -16.77 46.59 22.47
N GLU A 644 -16.04 47.66 22.83
CA GLU A 644 -16.54 48.65 23.80
C GLU A 644 -17.65 49.52 23.19
N ASN A 645 -17.42 50.04 21.99
CA ASN A 645 -18.35 50.92 21.26
C ASN A 645 -18.94 50.29 19.99
N THR A 646 -18.68 49.01 19.76
CA THR A 646 -19.10 48.32 18.53
C THR A 646 -19.53 46.90 18.88
N SER A 647 -20.62 46.42 18.28
CA SER A 647 -21.04 45.03 18.42
C SER A 647 -20.42 44.15 17.34
N MET A 648 -20.23 42.88 17.65
CA MET A 648 -19.81 41.90 16.64
C MET A 648 -20.76 41.85 15.43
N GLU A 649 -22.05 42.05 15.66
CA GLU A 649 -23.06 42.17 14.60
C GLU A 649 -22.75 43.30 13.61
N GLN A 650 -22.34 44.48 14.10
CA GLN A 650 -21.93 45.60 13.24
C GLN A 650 -20.66 45.30 12.45
N VAL A 651 -19.70 44.58 13.05
CA VAL A 651 -18.50 44.12 12.36
C VAL A 651 -18.87 43.18 11.20
N LEU A 652 -19.78 42.23 11.44
CA LEU A 652 -20.26 41.30 10.41
C LEU A 652 -21.00 42.01 9.27
N VAL A 653 -21.75 43.07 9.58
CA VAL A 653 -22.40 43.92 8.56
C VAL A 653 -21.35 44.68 7.74
N GLY A 654 -20.36 45.31 8.39
CA GLY A 654 -19.28 46.03 7.73
C GLY A 654 -18.42 45.14 6.82
N ALA A 655 -18.22 43.88 7.21
CA ALA A 655 -17.50 42.88 6.43
C ALA A 655 -18.36 42.19 5.35
N GLY A 656 -19.65 42.53 5.22
CA GLY A 656 -20.53 41.99 4.19
C GLY A 656 -21.07 40.57 4.44
N TYR A 657 -20.89 40.02 5.65
CA TYR A 657 -21.44 38.69 6.01
C TYR A 657 -22.88 38.75 6.53
N MET A 658 -23.39 39.95 6.79
CA MET A 658 -24.74 40.20 7.29
C MET A 658 -25.37 41.42 6.60
N PRO A 659 -26.64 41.36 6.17
CA PRO A 659 -27.32 42.54 5.67
C PRO A 659 -27.55 43.56 6.79
N SER A 660 -27.48 44.85 6.47
CA SER A 660 -27.79 45.94 7.41
C SER A 660 -29.26 45.96 7.85
N VAL A 661 -30.16 45.46 7.00
CA VAL A 661 -31.58 45.28 7.31
C VAL A 661 -31.88 43.78 7.44
N LEU A 662 -32.26 43.36 8.64
CA LEU A 662 -32.58 41.96 8.93
C LEU A 662 -33.97 41.61 8.41
N GLY A 663 -34.07 40.56 7.60
CA GLY A 663 -35.35 39.97 7.22
C GLY A 663 -36.08 39.36 8.43
N ARG A 664 -37.39 39.10 8.30
CA ARG A 664 -38.26 38.62 9.39
C ARG A 664 -37.67 37.44 10.17
N ASN A 665 -37.14 36.43 9.48
CA ASN A 665 -36.59 35.23 10.13
C ASN A 665 -35.33 35.53 10.97
N MET A 666 -34.42 36.37 10.47
CA MET A 666 -33.21 36.76 11.20
C MET A 666 -33.54 37.70 12.36
N ALA A 667 -34.53 38.58 12.19
CA ALA A 667 -35.02 39.44 13.27
C ALA A 667 -35.63 38.63 14.42
N THR A 668 -36.46 37.62 14.12
CA THR A 668 -37.00 36.71 15.13
C THR A 668 -35.89 35.95 15.84
N LEU A 669 -34.93 35.38 15.09
CA LEU A 669 -33.80 34.67 15.69
C LEU A 669 -32.99 35.56 16.63
N ARG A 670 -32.71 36.80 16.20
CA ARG A 670 -32.02 37.82 17.00
C ARG A 670 -32.79 38.18 18.27
N SER A 671 -34.12 38.26 18.22
CA SER A 671 -34.94 38.53 19.41
C SER A 671 -34.91 37.39 20.44
N ILE A 672 -34.69 36.16 20.00
CA ILE A 672 -34.68 34.97 20.86
C ILE A 672 -33.27 34.69 21.41
N LEU A 673 -32.25 34.75 20.55
CA LEU A 673 -30.88 34.33 20.88
C LEU A 673 -29.93 35.51 21.18
N GLY A 674 -30.34 36.73 20.86
CA GLY A 674 -29.49 37.93 20.96
C GLY A 674 -28.77 38.27 19.65
N PRO A 675 -27.82 39.22 19.71
CA PRO A 675 -27.13 39.73 18.52
C PRO A 675 -26.27 38.65 17.85
N PHE A 676 -26.24 38.69 16.51
CA PHE A 676 -25.39 37.85 15.70
C PHE A 676 -23.89 38.12 15.96
N GLY A 677 -23.04 37.13 15.68
CA GLY A 677 -21.61 37.17 16.00
C GLY A 677 -21.26 36.80 17.45
N SER A 678 -22.24 36.75 18.35
CA SER A 678 -22.08 36.29 19.75
C SER A 678 -22.93 35.06 20.07
N ILE A 679 -23.38 34.31 19.05
CA ILE A 679 -24.22 33.11 19.21
C ILE A 679 -23.31 31.88 19.21
N ASP A 680 -23.36 31.08 20.28
CA ASP A 680 -22.57 29.87 20.40
C ASP A 680 -23.33 28.66 19.83
N VAL A 681 -22.71 27.94 18.90
CA VAL A 681 -23.31 26.75 18.28
C VAL A 681 -22.51 25.51 18.68
N ARG A 682 -23.19 24.45 19.12
CA ARG A 682 -22.55 23.20 19.57
C ARG A 682 -23.18 21.99 18.88
N GLY A 683 -22.34 21.01 18.53
CA GLY A 683 -22.79 19.70 18.07
C GLY A 683 -23.35 18.91 19.24
N VAL A 684 -24.56 18.35 19.08
CA VAL A 684 -25.14 17.44 20.08
C VAL A 684 -24.93 16.01 19.57
N PRO A 685 -24.17 15.16 20.27
CA PRO A 685 -23.96 13.78 19.85
C PRO A 685 -25.24 12.96 19.97
N CYS A 686 -25.32 11.85 19.22
CA CYS A 686 -26.45 10.93 19.31
C CYS A 686 -26.55 10.37 20.74
N PRO A 687 -27.73 10.45 21.40
CA PRO A 687 -27.90 9.94 22.75
C PRO A 687 -27.50 8.46 22.87
N PRO A 688 -26.74 8.06 23.92
CA PRO A 688 -26.33 6.67 24.10
C PRO A 688 -27.50 5.68 24.12
N SER A 689 -28.67 6.08 24.64
CA SER A 689 -29.89 5.26 24.65
C SER A 689 -30.41 4.93 23.25
N VAL A 690 -30.34 5.87 22.31
CA VAL A 690 -30.75 5.67 20.92
C VAL A 690 -29.76 4.75 20.20
N ARG A 691 -28.45 4.93 20.42
CA ARG A 691 -27.41 4.03 19.90
C ARG A 691 -27.58 2.60 20.43
N ALA A 692 -27.85 2.46 21.73
CA ALA A 692 -28.10 1.17 22.35
C ALA A 692 -29.37 0.50 21.79
N LEU A 693 -30.47 1.24 21.64
CA LEU A 693 -31.70 0.73 21.03
C LEU A 693 -31.46 0.26 19.59
N PHE A 694 -30.78 1.07 18.78
CA PHE A 694 -30.46 0.71 17.39
C PHE A 694 -29.60 -0.56 17.33
N ASN A 695 -28.57 -0.66 18.17
CA ASN A 695 -27.72 -1.86 18.24
C ASN A 695 -28.54 -3.11 18.62
N SER A 696 -29.38 -3.01 19.66
CA SER A 696 -30.24 -4.11 20.09
C SER A 696 -31.24 -4.54 19.02
N VAL A 697 -31.85 -3.59 18.32
CA VAL A 697 -32.79 -3.89 17.22
C VAL A 697 -32.06 -4.59 16.08
N ASN A 698 -30.88 -4.11 15.67
CA ASN A 698 -30.09 -4.77 14.63
C ASN A 698 -29.73 -6.20 15.01
N GLN A 699 -29.27 -6.43 16.23
CA GLN A 699 -28.94 -7.78 16.72
C GLN A 699 -30.17 -8.72 16.75
N ILE A 700 -31.34 -8.20 17.13
CA ILE A 700 -32.59 -8.99 17.09
C ILE A 700 -32.94 -9.33 15.64
N VAL A 701 -32.89 -8.35 14.74
CA VAL A 701 -33.20 -8.55 13.32
C VAL A 701 -32.26 -9.58 12.71
N THR A 702 -30.94 -9.45 12.87
CA THR A 702 -29.98 -10.42 12.32
C THR A 702 -30.19 -11.82 12.89
N THR A 703 -30.51 -11.92 14.18
CA THR A 703 -30.85 -13.20 14.84
C THR A 703 -32.11 -13.84 14.26
N VAL A 704 -33.15 -13.05 13.97
CA VAL A 704 -34.39 -13.56 13.35
C VAL A 704 -34.12 -14.00 11.91
N LEU A 705 -33.37 -13.19 11.13
CA LEU A 705 -33.05 -13.50 9.74
C LEU A 705 -32.15 -14.73 9.59
N ALA A 706 -31.31 -15.04 10.58
CA ALA A 706 -30.47 -16.23 10.56
C ALA A 706 -31.23 -17.54 10.79
N ARG A 707 -32.49 -17.50 11.26
CA ARG A 707 -33.25 -18.71 11.60
C ARG A 707 -33.76 -19.48 10.37
N ASP A 708 -34.28 -18.77 9.38
CA ASP A 708 -34.95 -19.37 8.21
C ASP A 708 -34.92 -18.44 6.99
N ASP A 709 -34.88 -19.03 5.80
CA ASP A 709 -34.83 -18.34 4.52
C ASP A 709 -36.14 -17.62 4.18
N VAL A 710 -37.28 -18.07 4.72
CA VAL A 710 -38.57 -17.37 4.58
C VAL A 710 -38.51 -15.96 5.18
N HIS A 711 -37.87 -15.81 6.35
CA HIS A 711 -37.72 -14.51 7.00
C HIS A 711 -36.77 -13.59 6.19
N LYS A 712 -35.70 -14.15 5.62
CA LYS A 712 -34.79 -13.41 4.72
C LYS A 712 -35.52 -12.90 3.48
N TYR A 713 -36.34 -13.74 2.86
CA TYR A 713 -37.13 -13.37 1.68
C TYR A 713 -38.17 -12.29 2.00
N ASN A 714 -38.89 -12.43 3.11
CA ASN A 714 -39.87 -11.42 3.51
C ASN A 714 -39.21 -10.08 3.88
N TYR A 715 -38.02 -10.11 4.49
CA TYR A 715 -37.27 -8.91 4.82
C TYR A 715 -36.74 -8.18 3.58
N SER A 716 -36.25 -8.91 2.57
CA SER A 716 -35.80 -8.30 1.32
C SER A 716 -36.92 -7.67 0.50
N ALA A 717 -38.17 -8.08 0.72
CA ALA A 717 -39.36 -7.46 0.13
C ALA A 717 -39.73 -6.10 0.77
N ILE A 718 -39.16 -5.75 1.92
CA ILE A 718 -39.37 -4.44 2.56
C ILE A 718 -38.59 -3.40 1.77
N MET A 719 -39.29 -2.51 1.05
CA MET A 719 -38.65 -1.40 0.36
C MET A 719 -37.93 -0.49 1.38
N PRO A 720 -36.61 -0.26 1.23
CA PRO A 720 -35.91 0.63 2.12
C PRO A 720 -36.33 2.07 1.85
N THR A 721 -37.16 2.65 2.73
CA THR A 721 -37.43 4.09 2.74
C THR A 721 -36.25 4.81 3.40
N TYR A 722 -35.44 5.48 2.59
CA TYR A 722 -34.25 6.22 3.05
C TYR A 722 -34.53 7.68 3.43
N SER A 723 -35.75 8.19 3.19
CA SER A 723 -36.08 9.60 3.46
C SER A 723 -36.73 9.77 4.82
N PHE A 724 -35.93 10.08 5.84
CA PHE A 724 -36.44 10.62 7.11
C PHE A 724 -36.29 12.13 7.11
N ALA A 725 -37.38 12.87 6.92
CA ALA A 725 -37.41 14.30 7.22
C ALA A 725 -37.61 14.46 8.74
N MET A 726 -36.56 14.82 9.46
CA MET A 726 -36.68 15.22 10.86
C MET A 726 -37.42 16.55 10.91
N LEU A 727 -38.72 16.51 11.25
CA LEU A 727 -39.50 17.70 11.54
C LEU A 727 -39.51 17.92 13.07
N PRO A 728 -38.94 19.03 13.58
CA PRO A 728 -39.12 19.39 14.99
C PRO A 728 -40.60 19.41 15.35
N ASN A 729 -40.98 18.84 16.49
CA ASN A 729 -42.38 18.83 16.93
C ASN A 729 -42.98 20.25 17.01
N ALA A 730 -42.17 21.27 17.30
CA ALA A 730 -42.56 22.68 17.29
C ALA A 730 -43.03 23.19 15.91
N TRP A 731 -42.69 22.48 14.82
CA TRP A 731 -43.09 22.82 13.45
C TRP A 731 -44.30 22.02 12.98
N ARG A 732 -44.82 21.06 13.78
CA ARG A 732 -46.12 20.41 13.57
C ARG A 732 -47.24 21.38 13.97
N GLY A 733 -47.52 22.37 13.13
CA GLY A 733 -48.60 23.33 13.37
C GLY A 733 -48.60 24.54 12.43
N ALA A 734 -47.47 24.86 11.80
CA ALA A 734 -47.45 25.78 10.68
C ALA A 734 -47.81 24.98 9.42
N GLY A 735 -49.07 25.07 8.99
CA GLY A 735 -49.47 24.56 7.67
C GLY A 735 -48.55 25.15 6.58
N PRO A 736 -48.40 24.48 5.42
CA PRO A 736 -47.68 25.07 4.31
C PRO A 736 -48.29 26.46 4.01
N PRO A 737 -47.48 27.49 3.69
CA PRO A 737 -48.06 28.72 3.16
C PRO A 737 -48.85 28.34 1.91
N THR A 738 -50.16 28.55 1.95
CA THR A 738 -51.00 28.52 0.77
C THR A 738 -50.52 29.65 -0.13
N THR A 739 -49.65 29.33 -1.08
CA THR A 739 -49.42 30.13 -2.28
C THR A 739 -50.45 29.76 -3.32
#